data_AF-A0A958GQD5-F1
#
_entry.id   AF-A0A958GQD5-F1
#
_cell.length_a   1.000
_cell.length_b   1.000
_cell.length_c   1.000
_cell.angle_alpha   90.00
_cell.angle_beta   90.00
_cell.angle_gamma   90.00
#
_symmetry.space_group_name_H-M   'P 1'
#
loop_
_entity.id
_entity.type
_entity.pdbx_description
1 polymer ?
#
loop_
_entity_poly.entity_id
_entity_poly.type
_entity_poly.pdbx_seq_one_letter_code
_entity_poly.pdbx_strand_id
1 'polypeptide(L)'
;MQPSYLHFCRIIFACTAFVLTPMVTSAEVLHLPATGIWNGYLRQLNVVECSSIAREAHSFSLEVRDNGGTSIGTISFTLEPLETEHLILNQFPLTDAYGTFILSEANGSGAQVVCHTALYRQTATGTTIEYAYSLPLQSPTTGTQVGLYNSYSPAGSDRTVYNWLSVFNPGTEPFGAQVSVFNQEGTLDETRSFSVTNLAPGARQDFALGHPDGQVVGLYVIEPEGSTAPFGALLTRYAAQDNDVYDFAFPLLAQPPSCRDRVLPLSTMDPATNWVELANPGAASVDTSVEFYDQSGTLLSSEAVRVAPHTQTHLFVNAVLGERAIGSARVRCTGDTTGKALISQSLFYGRSSATSTAIDWAYASQNLAAATATGEASLLFLNTFFGAANWAKSFSVDGAATDVEYTQFNQVGSALSAQVRSLPRGAALDVPFHEAAGQDVIGLSLGVAQDDDVALVGELLRVFPSATSAIGYIMNVPAVAVPAPDQVPQAPTPTMPTLALAEFVSGLSAPVYVTHAGDDSGRLFVVEQPGRIRLIEPDGTLQSAPYLNLTDRVVFSGERGLLSVAFHPQFATNGRLFVNYTGDGGTTQVSEFTAAAPNANSVDAASERVILSVEQPFGNHNGGQLQFGPDGMLYIGMGDGGSGGDPLGHGQNLQTLLGALLRIDVDGSLPYEVPDDNPFTAVEGAKPEIWAYGFRNPWRFSFDRLDGRLFLGDVGQSSLEEVDIVTRGANYGWNTMEGTNCYPAEQTCDTSGLALPIAVYGRSEGVSITGGYLYRGTSIRDLYGKYLFGDFGSQRVFLLSPLGNGMWQRDFLFSSGFAISSFGEDEAGELYIVDYNGRLLKVTSG
;
A
#
# COMPACT_ATOMS: atom_id res chain seq x y z
N MET A 1 -38.44 9.38 4.47
CA MET A 1 -37.87 8.08 4.89
C MET A 1 -36.47 8.00 4.29
N GLN A 2 -35.53 7.24 4.86
CA GLN A 2 -34.12 7.06 4.43
C GLN A 2 -33.02 7.84 5.18
N PRO A 3 -32.92 7.70 6.51
CA PRO A 3 -31.63 7.60 7.21
C PRO A 3 -31.22 6.14 7.48
N SER A 4 -32.13 5.19 7.24
CA SER A 4 -31.98 3.79 7.65
C SER A 4 -31.24 2.88 6.66
N TYR A 5 -31.04 3.30 5.41
CA TYR A 5 -30.36 2.48 4.39
C TYR A 5 -28.83 2.63 4.41
N LEU A 6 -28.30 3.76 4.87
CA LEU A 6 -26.85 3.99 5.05
C LEU A 6 -26.24 3.13 6.16
N HIS A 7 -27.04 2.66 7.13
CA HIS A 7 -26.59 1.75 8.19
C HIS A 7 -26.33 0.32 7.70
N PHE A 8 -26.86 -0.06 6.52
CA PHE A 8 -26.72 -1.41 5.96
C PHE A 8 -25.37 -1.63 5.24
N CYS A 9 -24.59 -0.57 4.99
CA CYS A 9 -23.26 -0.63 4.37
C CYS A 9 -22.17 -1.24 5.28
N ARG A 10 -22.50 -1.62 6.53
CA ARG A 10 -21.53 -2.15 7.50
C ARG A 10 -20.95 -3.53 7.16
N ILE A 11 -21.50 -4.28 6.18
CA ILE A 11 -21.20 -5.73 6.04
C ILE A 11 -21.13 -6.25 4.59
N ILE A 12 -20.96 -5.42 3.56
CA ILE A 12 -20.97 -5.91 2.16
C ILE A 12 -19.64 -5.68 1.45
N PHE A 13 -19.17 -6.74 0.80
CA PHE A 13 -17.88 -6.90 0.14
C PHE A 13 -17.91 -6.48 -1.33
N ALA A 14 -16.73 -6.13 -1.84
CA ALA A 14 -16.40 -5.75 -3.21
C ALA A 14 -17.08 -4.47 -3.70
N CYS A 15 -16.28 -3.56 -4.23
CA CYS A 15 -16.75 -2.60 -5.21
C CYS A 15 -16.20 -3.05 -6.56
N THR A 16 -17.05 -3.20 -7.56
CA THR A 16 -16.61 -3.20 -8.96
C THR A 16 -17.23 -1.96 -9.57
N ALA A 17 -16.47 -1.02 -10.12
CA ALA A 17 -17.12 -0.03 -10.96
C ALA A 17 -17.35 -0.61 -12.35
N PHE A 18 -18.51 -0.30 -12.90
CA PHE A 18 -18.63 -0.19 -14.32
C PHE A 18 -18.21 1.23 -14.70
N VAL A 19 -17.13 1.30 -15.46
CA VAL A 19 -16.84 2.47 -16.26
C VAL A 19 -17.94 2.55 -17.31
N LEU A 20 -18.76 3.58 -17.20
CA LEU A 20 -19.32 4.17 -18.40
C LEU A 20 -18.49 5.39 -18.68
N THR A 21 -17.81 5.30 -19.80
CA THR A 21 -17.23 6.44 -20.46
C THR A 21 -18.35 7.41 -20.76
N PRO A 22 -18.24 8.65 -20.29
CA PRO A 22 -18.28 9.72 -21.23
C PRO A 22 -16.86 9.81 -21.87
N MET A 23 -16.80 9.54 -23.17
CA MET A 23 -15.73 9.96 -24.09
C MET A 23 -14.35 9.27 -23.95
N VAL A 24 -14.03 8.30 -24.82
CA VAL A 24 -12.63 8.07 -25.22
C VAL A 24 -12.59 7.61 -26.69
N THR A 25 -12.03 8.47 -27.56
CA THR A 25 -11.51 8.09 -28.88
C THR A 25 -10.00 8.30 -28.83
N SER A 26 -9.22 7.31 -29.24
CA SER A 26 -7.75 7.24 -29.06
C SER A 26 -7.29 7.16 -27.60
N ALA A 27 -6.01 6.87 -27.33
CA ALA A 27 -5.40 7.02 -26.00
C ALA A 27 -5.49 8.48 -25.53
N GLU A 28 -6.68 8.99 -25.20
CA GLU A 28 -6.82 10.38 -24.79
C GLU A 28 -6.40 10.48 -23.33
N VAL A 29 -5.17 10.96 -23.16
CA VAL A 29 -4.87 12.10 -22.30
C VAL A 29 -6.11 12.65 -21.59
N LEU A 30 -6.11 12.58 -20.26
CA LEU A 30 -7.17 13.08 -19.42
C LEU A 30 -7.38 14.58 -19.66
N HIS A 31 -8.59 14.97 -20.08
CA HIS A 31 -8.93 16.40 -20.17
C HIS A 31 -9.18 16.94 -18.77
N LEU A 32 -8.39 17.94 -18.38
CA LEU A 32 -8.44 18.55 -17.06
C LEU A 32 -9.30 19.82 -17.06
N PRO A 33 -10.04 20.10 -15.97
CA PRO A 33 -10.04 19.36 -14.71
C PRO A 33 -10.80 18.04 -14.81
N ALA A 34 -10.39 16.99 -14.11
CA ALA A 34 -11.06 15.70 -14.08
C ALA A 34 -11.44 15.31 -12.66
N THR A 35 -12.48 14.51 -12.49
CA THR A 35 -13.01 14.16 -11.18
C THR A 35 -12.90 12.66 -10.91
N GLY A 36 -12.40 12.30 -9.74
CA GLY A 36 -12.45 10.94 -9.21
C GLY A 36 -13.32 10.84 -7.97
N ILE A 37 -13.50 9.63 -7.47
CA ILE A 37 -14.27 9.36 -6.24
C ILE A 37 -13.42 8.61 -5.23
N TRP A 38 -13.76 8.74 -3.95
CA TRP A 38 -13.09 8.00 -2.87
C TRP A 38 -14.12 7.42 -1.89
N ASN A 39 -13.68 6.42 -1.12
CA ASN A 39 -14.47 5.70 -0.13
C ASN A 39 -13.61 5.34 1.10
N GLY A 40 -13.95 5.90 2.26
CA GLY A 40 -13.26 5.61 3.52
C GLY A 40 -13.97 4.60 4.43
N TYR A 41 -14.99 3.89 3.94
CA TYR A 41 -15.59 2.75 4.65
C TYR A 41 -14.71 1.50 4.56
N LEU A 42 -14.93 0.55 5.48
CA LEU A 42 -14.32 -0.80 5.44
C LEU A 42 -12.78 -0.81 5.43
N ARG A 43 -12.13 0.20 6.05
CA ARG A 43 -10.66 0.31 6.15
C ARG A 43 -9.97 0.26 4.77
N GLN A 44 -10.56 0.92 3.78
CA GLN A 44 -9.98 0.99 2.44
C GLN A 44 -8.85 2.02 2.38
N LEU A 45 -7.72 1.63 1.79
CA LEU A 45 -6.67 2.53 1.32
C LEU A 45 -7.06 3.03 -0.09
N ASN A 46 -7.16 4.34 -0.24
CA ASN A 46 -7.52 5.10 -1.43
C ASN A 46 -6.24 5.74 -1.96
N VAL A 47 -5.83 5.35 -3.16
CA VAL A 47 -4.63 5.86 -3.85
C VAL A 47 -5.08 6.43 -5.19
N VAL A 48 -4.65 7.64 -5.52
CA VAL A 48 -4.80 8.19 -6.87
C VAL A 48 -3.48 8.03 -7.58
N GLU A 49 -3.44 7.19 -8.60
CA GLU A 49 -2.26 6.97 -9.42
C GLU A 49 -2.37 7.84 -10.66
N CYS A 50 -1.29 8.54 -11.00
CA CYS A 50 -1.21 9.45 -12.13
C CYS A 50 0.10 9.25 -12.89
N SER A 51 0.01 8.87 -14.16
CA SER A 51 1.16 8.67 -15.05
C SER A 51 1.22 9.77 -16.11
N SER A 52 2.40 10.38 -16.26
CA SER A 52 2.69 11.29 -17.35
C SER A 52 3.03 10.50 -18.61
N ILE A 53 2.51 10.94 -19.75
CA ILE A 53 2.95 10.47 -21.07
C ILE A 53 3.61 11.61 -21.85
N ALA A 54 3.71 12.78 -21.21
CA ALA A 54 4.40 13.94 -21.74
C ALA A 54 5.92 13.75 -21.66
N ARG A 55 6.62 14.49 -22.53
CA ARG A 55 8.09 14.57 -22.54
C ARG A 55 8.63 15.73 -21.70
N GLU A 56 7.74 16.48 -21.06
CA GLU A 56 8.04 17.60 -20.18
C GLU A 56 7.28 17.46 -18.87
N ALA A 57 7.77 18.15 -17.83
CA ALA A 57 7.16 18.10 -16.51
C ALA A 57 5.91 18.98 -16.44
N HIS A 58 4.84 18.47 -15.82
CA HIS A 58 3.60 19.22 -15.61
C HIS A 58 3.19 19.20 -14.15
N SER A 59 2.69 20.32 -13.65
CA SER A 59 2.21 20.45 -12.27
C SER A 59 0.69 20.37 -12.20
N PHE A 60 0.21 19.66 -11.18
CA PHE A 60 -1.19 19.37 -10.96
C PHE A 60 -1.62 19.71 -9.52
N SER A 61 -2.92 19.90 -9.35
CA SER A 61 -3.58 19.98 -8.05
C SER A 61 -4.73 18.98 -7.98
N LEU A 62 -4.86 18.31 -6.84
CA LEU A 62 -5.91 17.36 -6.54
C LEU A 62 -6.67 17.86 -5.31
N GLU A 63 -7.84 18.45 -5.52
CA GLU A 63 -8.71 18.94 -4.45
C GLU A 63 -9.65 17.83 -4.00
N VAL A 64 -9.51 17.35 -2.77
CA VAL A 64 -10.39 16.34 -2.17
C VAL A 64 -11.58 17.02 -1.52
N ARG A 65 -12.77 16.48 -1.78
CA ARG A 65 -14.06 16.98 -1.29
C ARG A 65 -14.84 15.89 -0.58
N ASP A 66 -15.58 16.28 0.46
CA ASP A 66 -16.58 15.42 1.11
C ASP A 66 -17.79 15.17 0.20
N ASN A 67 -18.72 14.31 0.62
CA ASN A 67 -19.92 14.00 -0.14
C ASN A 67 -20.80 15.22 -0.46
N GLY A 68 -20.79 16.23 0.41
CA GLY A 68 -21.52 17.49 0.22
C GLY A 68 -20.86 18.46 -0.75
N GLY A 69 -19.66 18.12 -1.25
CA GLY A 69 -18.86 18.97 -2.12
C GLY A 69 -17.96 19.95 -1.38
N THR A 70 -17.86 19.88 -0.06
CA THR A 70 -16.98 20.73 0.74
C THR A 70 -15.54 20.28 0.56
N SER A 71 -14.65 21.21 0.24
CA SER A 71 -13.21 20.95 0.19
C SER A 71 -12.69 20.51 1.56
N ILE A 72 -12.04 19.36 1.63
CA ILE A 72 -11.41 18.81 2.84
C ILE A 72 -9.89 18.82 2.78
N GLY A 73 -9.33 19.18 1.63
CA GLY A 73 -7.91 19.45 1.45
C GLY A 73 -7.47 19.33 -0.01
N THR A 74 -6.24 19.73 -0.29
CA THR A 74 -5.67 19.71 -1.64
C THR A 74 -4.26 19.13 -1.59
N ILE A 75 -3.94 18.27 -2.55
CA ILE A 75 -2.58 17.80 -2.83
C ILE A 75 -2.07 18.54 -4.06
N SER A 76 -0.85 19.07 -4.03
CA SER A 76 -0.17 19.56 -5.23
C SER A 76 1.04 18.68 -5.52
N PHE A 77 1.23 18.35 -6.78
CA PHE A 77 2.32 17.47 -7.23
C PHE A 77 2.76 17.84 -8.64
N THR A 78 3.96 17.42 -9.02
CA THR A 78 4.50 17.55 -10.37
C THR A 78 4.78 16.16 -10.88
N LEU A 79 4.38 15.86 -12.11
CA LEU A 79 4.83 14.67 -12.82
C LEU A 79 5.99 15.06 -13.73
N GLU A 80 7.14 14.45 -13.50
CA GLU A 80 8.25 14.45 -14.44
C GLU A 80 7.90 13.63 -15.70
N PRO A 81 8.66 13.78 -16.80
CA PRO A 81 8.41 13.04 -18.03
C PRO A 81 8.37 11.52 -17.80
N LEU A 82 7.29 10.87 -18.25
CA LEU A 82 7.07 9.41 -18.14
C LEU A 82 7.01 8.86 -16.71
N GLU A 83 6.93 9.74 -15.70
CA GLU A 83 6.82 9.39 -14.29
C GLU A 83 5.40 8.90 -13.94
N THR A 84 5.30 8.09 -12.88
CA THR A 84 4.02 7.73 -12.25
C THR A 84 4.04 8.10 -10.78
N GLU A 85 3.08 8.93 -10.37
CA GLU A 85 2.91 9.35 -8.97
C GLU A 85 1.70 8.69 -8.32
N HIS A 86 1.84 8.40 -7.02
CA HIS A 86 0.79 7.79 -6.19
C HIS A 86 0.40 8.72 -5.04
N LEU A 87 -0.85 9.14 -5.01
CA LEU A 87 -1.38 10.10 -4.06
C LEU A 87 -2.33 9.41 -3.09
N ILE A 88 -1.90 9.21 -1.84
CA ILE A 88 -2.70 8.54 -0.83
C ILE A 88 -3.75 9.52 -0.29
N LEU A 89 -5.03 9.25 -0.52
CA LEU A 89 -6.12 10.11 -0.03
C LEU A 89 -6.43 9.88 1.45
N ASN A 90 -6.04 8.74 2.04
CA ASN A 90 -6.26 8.42 3.45
C ASN A 90 -5.56 9.36 4.45
N GLN A 91 -4.68 10.23 3.98
CA GLN A 91 -4.12 11.32 4.78
C GLN A 91 -5.16 12.39 5.18
N PHE A 92 -6.27 12.45 4.43
CA PHE A 92 -7.44 13.26 4.75
C PHE A 92 -8.37 12.49 5.71
N PRO A 93 -9.20 13.18 6.51
CA PRO A 93 -10.11 12.55 7.46
C PRO A 93 -11.29 11.89 6.73
N LEU A 94 -11.05 10.76 6.05
CA LEU A 94 -12.01 10.09 5.16
C LEU A 94 -12.85 9.01 5.85
N THR A 95 -12.63 8.73 7.14
CA THR A 95 -13.20 7.57 7.85
C THR A 95 -14.73 7.54 7.77
N ASP A 96 -15.28 6.40 7.32
CA ASP A 96 -16.71 6.16 7.17
C ASP A 96 -17.43 7.26 6.35
N ALA A 97 -16.75 7.76 5.32
CA ALA A 97 -17.29 8.76 4.41
C ALA A 97 -17.07 8.40 2.94
N TYR A 98 -17.82 9.09 2.08
CA TYR A 98 -17.63 9.12 0.64
C TYR A 98 -17.37 10.55 0.20
N GLY A 99 -16.78 10.70 -0.97
CA GLY A 99 -16.66 12.01 -1.61
C GLY A 99 -16.09 11.92 -3.00
N THR A 100 -15.59 13.06 -3.46
CA THR A 100 -14.97 13.25 -4.77
C THR A 100 -13.59 13.88 -4.61
N PHE A 101 -12.81 13.88 -5.67
CA PHE A 101 -11.68 14.78 -5.78
C PHE A 101 -11.58 15.33 -7.20
N ILE A 102 -11.06 16.55 -7.35
CA ILE A 102 -10.91 17.23 -8.63
C ILE A 102 -9.41 17.39 -8.91
N LEU A 103 -8.93 16.70 -9.93
CA LEU A 103 -7.59 16.87 -10.50
C LEU A 103 -7.61 18.02 -11.52
N SER A 104 -6.68 18.96 -11.42
CA SER A 104 -6.54 20.10 -12.33
C SER A 104 -5.08 20.32 -12.71
N GLU A 105 -4.81 20.85 -13.90
CA GLU A 105 -3.47 21.28 -14.31
C GLU A 105 -3.23 22.72 -13.85
N ALA A 106 -2.07 23.02 -13.27
CA ALA A 106 -1.77 24.33 -12.70
C ALA A 106 -1.63 25.45 -13.77
N ASN A 107 -1.13 25.12 -14.97
CA ASN A 107 -0.79 26.10 -16.02
C ASN A 107 -1.61 25.96 -17.32
N GLY A 108 -2.48 24.95 -17.42
CA GLY A 108 -3.31 24.71 -18.61
C GLY A 108 -2.52 24.49 -19.91
N SER A 109 -1.29 23.98 -19.80
CA SER A 109 -0.37 23.73 -20.92
C SER A 109 -0.83 22.57 -21.82
N GLY A 110 -1.85 21.80 -21.42
CA GLY A 110 -2.32 20.64 -22.15
C GLY A 110 -1.51 19.40 -21.79
N ALA A 111 -1.31 19.18 -20.48
CA ALA A 111 -0.58 18.04 -19.97
C ALA A 111 -1.16 16.71 -20.48
N GLN A 112 -0.27 15.83 -20.93
CA GLN A 112 -0.63 14.48 -21.32
C GLN A 112 -0.51 13.55 -20.12
N VAL A 113 -1.62 13.35 -19.39
CA VAL A 113 -1.66 12.55 -18.16
C VAL A 113 -2.76 11.50 -18.19
N VAL A 114 -2.52 10.37 -17.55
CA VAL A 114 -3.50 9.31 -17.29
C VAL A 114 -3.59 9.14 -15.78
N CYS A 115 -4.80 9.16 -15.21
CA CYS A 115 -4.98 8.96 -13.77
C CYS A 115 -6.18 8.07 -13.43
N HIS A 116 -6.11 7.40 -12.28
CA HIS A 116 -7.21 6.61 -11.72
C HIS A 116 -7.15 6.55 -10.19
N THR A 117 -8.24 6.14 -9.55
CA THR A 117 -8.29 5.84 -8.11
C THR A 117 -8.20 4.33 -7.88
N ALA A 118 -7.11 3.86 -7.29
CA ALA A 118 -6.98 2.50 -6.78
C ALA A 118 -7.46 2.41 -5.32
N LEU A 119 -8.26 1.39 -5.03
CA LEU A 119 -8.90 1.16 -3.75
C LEU A 119 -8.51 -0.23 -3.24
N TYR A 120 -7.78 -0.28 -2.13
CA TYR A 120 -7.29 -1.51 -1.52
C TYR A 120 -8.02 -1.76 -0.21
N ARG A 121 -8.68 -2.91 -0.08
CA ARG A 121 -9.26 -3.31 1.20
C ARG A 121 -8.30 -4.20 1.96
N GLN A 122 -8.08 -3.86 3.22
CA GLN A 122 -7.32 -4.69 4.16
C GLN A 122 -8.23 -5.67 4.90
N THR A 123 -7.68 -6.82 5.27
CA THR A 123 -8.34 -7.76 6.18
C THR A 123 -8.55 -7.15 7.56
N ALA A 124 -9.42 -7.77 8.37
CA ALA A 124 -9.75 -7.29 9.72
C ALA A 124 -8.52 -7.17 10.65
N THR A 125 -7.45 -7.92 10.37
CA THR A 125 -6.16 -7.89 11.08
C THR A 125 -5.18 -6.85 10.51
N GLY A 126 -5.49 -6.23 9.36
CA GLY A 126 -4.63 -5.21 8.71
C GLY A 126 -3.41 -5.77 7.99
N THR A 127 -3.20 -7.09 8.02
CA THR A 127 -1.95 -7.74 7.58
C THR A 127 -1.95 -8.17 6.12
N THR A 128 -3.12 -8.23 5.46
CA THR A 128 -3.25 -8.70 4.07
C THR A 128 -4.27 -7.87 3.29
N ILE A 129 -4.03 -7.71 1.98
CA ILE A 129 -5.02 -7.13 1.07
C ILE A 129 -6.03 -8.21 0.70
N GLU A 130 -7.29 -7.94 1.00
CA GLU A 130 -8.42 -8.84 0.74
C GLU A 130 -8.86 -8.74 -0.73
N TYR A 131 -8.88 -7.53 -1.28
CA TYR A 131 -9.06 -7.24 -2.71
C TYR A 131 -8.64 -5.81 -3.04
N ALA A 132 -8.40 -5.53 -4.33
CA ALA A 132 -8.12 -4.20 -4.85
C ALA A 132 -8.97 -3.93 -6.10
N TYR A 133 -9.29 -2.68 -6.42
CA TYR A 133 -9.95 -2.30 -7.67
C TYR A 133 -9.59 -0.87 -8.05
N SER A 134 -9.62 -0.52 -9.34
CA SER A 134 -9.30 0.82 -9.81
C SER A 134 -10.50 1.48 -10.52
N LEU A 135 -10.59 2.80 -10.41
CA LEU A 135 -11.66 3.63 -10.97
C LEU A 135 -11.05 4.74 -11.83
N PRO A 136 -11.37 4.86 -13.13
CA PRO A 136 -10.87 5.97 -13.93
C PRO A 136 -11.40 7.29 -13.40
N LEU A 137 -10.56 8.34 -13.49
CA LEU A 137 -11.05 9.71 -13.38
C LEU A 137 -11.95 10.03 -14.58
N GLN A 138 -12.92 10.89 -14.34
CA GLN A 138 -13.93 11.29 -15.31
C GLN A 138 -13.68 12.73 -15.71
N SER A 139 -13.43 12.97 -17.00
CA SER A 139 -13.46 14.33 -17.53
C SER A 139 -14.88 14.91 -17.41
N PRO A 140 -15.04 16.24 -17.29
CA PRO A 140 -16.34 16.87 -17.12
C PRO A 140 -17.09 16.79 -18.44
N THR A 141 -18.31 16.27 -18.43
CA THR A 141 -19.01 15.94 -19.68
C THR A 141 -20.36 16.61 -19.77
N THR A 142 -20.81 16.84 -20.99
CA THR A 142 -22.05 17.57 -21.26
C THR A 142 -22.96 16.74 -22.16
N GLY A 143 -24.24 17.12 -22.20
CA GLY A 143 -25.24 16.43 -23.00
C GLY A 143 -25.64 15.05 -22.44
N THR A 144 -26.42 14.31 -23.22
CA THR A 144 -26.96 13.02 -22.80
C THR A 144 -25.85 12.00 -22.63
N GLN A 145 -25.80 11.37 -21.45
CA GLN A 145 -24.90 10.26 -21.16
C GLN A 145 -25.69 8.97 -21.02
N VAL A 146 -25.07 7.85 -21.33
CA VAL A 146 -25.74 6.55 -21.35
C VAL A 146 -24.84 5.48 -20.77
N GLY A 147 -25.45 4.43 -20.26
CA GLY A 147 -24.73 3.18 -20.19
C GLY A 147 -25.40 2.03 -19.46
N LEU A 148 -24.62 0.98 -19.23
CA LEU A 148 -25.10 -0.34 -18.88
C LEU A 148 -24.94 -0.62 -17.40
N TYR A 149 -25.88 -1.36 -16.84
CA TYR A 149 -25.80 -1.88 -15.49
C TYR A 149 -26.16 -3.37 -15.50
N ASN A 150 -25.48 -4.12 -14.64
CA ASN A 150 -25.70 -5.55 -14.47
C ASN A 150 -25.53 -5.90 -12.99
N SER A 151 -26.54 -6.50 -12.38
CA SER A 151 -26.50 -6.99 -11.00
C SER A 151 -27.03 -8.41 -10.93
N TYR A 152 -26.50 -9.17 -9.98
CA TYR A 152 -27.02 -10.48 -9.61
C TYR A 152 -27.17 -10.53 -8.09
N SER A 153 -28.37 -10.86 -7.62
CA SER A 153 -28.70 -11.12 -6.22
C SER A 153 -29.08 -12.61 -6.10
N PRO A 154 -28.29 -13.44 -5.39
CA PRO A 154 -28.59 -14.86 -5.21
C PRO A 154 -29.97 -15.06 -4.57
N ALA A 155 -30.75 -16.01 -5.11
CA ALA A 155 -32.08 -16.29 -4.61
C ALA A 155 -32.03 -16.78 -3.15
N GLY A 156 -32.76 -16.12 -2.25
CA GLY A 156 -32.78 -16.47 -0.83
C GLY A 156 -31.64 -15.88 0.00
N SER A 157 -30.86 -14.96 -0.57
CA SER A 157 -29.91 -14.13 0.20
C SER A 157 -30.67 -13.16 1.10
N ASP A 158 -30.29 -13.11 2.39
CA ASP A 158 -30.78 -12.10 3.35
C ASP A 158 -30.29 -10.67 3.00
N ARG A 159 -29.42 -10.56 1.99
CA ARG A 159 -28.72 -9.32 1.61
C ARG A 159 -28.96 -9.02 0.14
N THR A 160 -29.71 -7.95 -0.11
CA THR A 160 -29.94 -7.39 -1.43
C THR A 160 -28.65 -6.81 -2.00
N VAL A 161 -28.27 -7.23 -3.21
CA VAL A 161 -27.16 -6.64 -3.95
C VAL A 161 -27.64 -5.37 -4.67
N TYR A 162 -26.90 -4.27 -4.50
CA TYR A 162 -27.22 -3.00 -5.17
C TYR A 162 -26.10 -2.59 -6.12
N ASN A 163 -26.49 -2.14 -7.32
CA ASN A 163 -25.71 -1.21 -8.12
C ASN A 163 -26.06 0.21 -7.68
N TRP A 164 -25.09 1.10 -7.63
CA TRP A 164 -25.25 2.51 -7.28
C TRP A 164 -24.72 3.38 -8.41
N LEU A 165 -25.61 4.17 -8.99
CA LEU A 165 -25.25 5.22 -9.93
C LEU A 165 -24.91 6.48 -9.12
N SER A 166 -23.64 6.81 -9.08
CA SER A 166 -23.11 8.04 -8.48
C SER A 166 -23.12 9.14 -9.54
N VAL A 167 -23.79 10.25 -9.28
CA VAL A 167 -23.77 11.45 -10.12
C VAL A 167 -23.08 12.57 -9.34
N PHE A 168 -22.15 13.27 -9.97
CA PHE A 168 -21.41 14.37 -9.34
C PHE A 168 -21.34 15.58 -10.26
N ASN A 169 -21.24 16.75 -9.64
CA ASN A 169 -21.21 18.03 -10.34
C ASN A 169 -19.82 18.68 -10.23
N PRO A 170 -18.94 18.53 -11.25
CA PRO A 170 -17.65 19.23 -11.31
C PRO A 170 -17.79 20.70 -11.76
N GLY A 171 -18.99 21.15 -12.15
CA GLY A 171 -19.25 22.51 -12.62
C GLY A 171 -19.38 23.52 -11.50
N THR A 172 -19.56 24.79 -11.89
CA THR A 172 -19.72 25.93 -10.96
C THR A 172 -21.17 26.30 -10.66
N GLU A 173 -22.12 25.72 -11.40
CA GLU A 173 -23.56 25.94 -11.27
C GLU A 173 -24.27 24.66 -10.83
N PRO A 174 -25.43 24.74 -10.16
CA PRO A 174 -26.20 23.55 -9.81
C PRO A 174 -26.57 22.70 -11.03
N PHE A 175 -26.45 21.39 -10.88
CA PHE A 175 -26.75 20.41 -11.93
C PHE A 175 -28.10 19.73 -11.69
N GLY A 176 -28.83 19.47 -12.77
CA GLY A 176 -30.07 18.69 -12.76
C GLY A 176 -30.15 17.81 -14.00
N ALA A 177 -30.71 16.61 -13.84
CA ALA A 177 -30.88 15.65 -14.91
C ALA A 177 -32.03 14.68 -14.65
N GLN A 178 -32.68 14.22 -15.71
CA GLN A 178 -33.55 13.07 -15.68
C GLN A 178 -32.74 11.81 -15.97
N VAL A 179 -32.85 10.80 -15.10
CA VAL A 179 -32.27 9.48 -15.31
C VAL A 179 -33.38 8.50 -15.63
N SER A 180 -33.34 7.96 -16.85
CA SER A 180 -34.26 6.94 -17.35
C SER A 180 -33.57 5.59 -17.34
N VAL A 181 -34.14 4.61 -16.64
CA VAL A 181 -33.59 3.26 -16.51
C VAL A 181 -34.43 2.30 -17.34
N PHE A 182 -33.80 1.52 -18.20
CA PHE A 182 -34.44 0.54 -19.08
C PHE A 182 -33.94 -0.86 -18.71
N ASN A 183 -34.84 -1.84 -18.66
CA ASN A 183 -34.45 -3.24 -18.51
C ASN A 183 -33.83 -3.80 -19.81
N GLN A 184 -33.32 -5.03 -19.74
CA GLN A 184 -32.68 -5.72 -20.87
C GLN A 184 -33.54 -5.74 -22.14
N GLU A 185 -34.87 -5.86 -22.00
CA GLU A 185 -35.84 -5.86 -23.10
C GLU A 185 -36.19 -4.45 -23.63
N GLY A 186 -35.60 -3.40 -23.06
CA GLY A 186 -35.76 -2.01 -23.49
C GLY A 186 -37.04 -1.32 -23.02
N THR A 187 -37.75 -1.90 -22.05
CA THR A 187 -38.87 -1.23 -21.38
C THR A 187 -38.37 -0.33 -20.27
N LEU A 188 -38.95 0.87 -20.17
CA LEU A 188 -38.64 1.85 -19.13
C LEU A 188 -39.10 1.32 -17.75
N ASP A 189 -38.17 1.26 -16.81
CA ASP A 189 -38.42 0.98 -15.41
C ASP A 189 -38.67 2.31 -14.67
N GLU A 190 -39.94 2.69 -14.56
CA GLU A 190 -40.34 3.91 -13.85
C GLU A 190 -39.97 3.90 -12.36
N THR A 191 -39.80 2.71 -11.76
CA THR A 191 -39.50 2.59 -10.32
C THR A 191 -38.04 2.85 -10.01
N ARG A 192 -37.16 2.62 -11.00
CA ARG A 192 -35.71 2.86 -10.90
C ARG A 192 -35.27 4.12 -11.62
N SER A 193 -36.13 4.72 -12.44
CA SER A 193 -35.91 6.03 -13.03
C SER A 193 -36.07 7.12 -11.96
N PHE A 194 -35.24 8.15 -12.00
CA PHE A 194 -35.23 9.21 -10.99
C PHE A 194 -34.72 10.53 -11.56
N SER A 195 -34.94 11.63 -10.85
CA SER A 195 -34.40 12.94 -11.19
C SER A 195 -33.30 13.33 -10.22
N VAL A 196 -32.21 13.86 -10.75
CA VAL A 196 -31.18 14.58 -10.00
C VAL A 196 -31.60 16.04 -9.97
N THR A 197 -31.80 16.60 -8.78
CA THR A 197 -32.33 17.97 -8.63
C THR A 197 -31.38 18.84 -7.84
N ASN A 198 -30.94 19.95 -8.44
CA ASN A 198 -30.15 20.99 -7.77
C ASN A 198 -28.89 20.45 -7.07
N LEU A 199 -28.17 19.54 -7.73
CA LEU A 199 -26.92 19.00 -7.23
C LEU A 199 -25.87 20.12 -7.19
N ALA A 200 -25.45 20.51 -6.00
CA ALA A 200 -24.56 21.66 -5.80
C ALA A 200 -23.18 21.44 -6.45
N PRO A 201 -22.47 22.51 -6.84
CA PRO A 201 -21.08 22.45 -7.27
C PRO A 201 -20.19 21.63 -6.33
N GLY A 202 -19.42 20.69 -6.87
CA GLY A 202 -18.55 19.76 -6.15
C GLY A 202 -19.26 18.59 -5.47
N ALA A 203 -20.59 18.61 -5.37
CA ALA A 203 -21.34 17.59 -4.63
C ALA A 203 -21.52 16.29 -5.43
N ARG A 204 -21.76 15.21 -4.69
CA ARG A 204 -22.06 13.87 -5.21
C ARG A 204 -23.39 13.37 -4.63
N GLN A 205 -24.12 12.61 -5.43
CA GLN A 205 -25.31 11.89 -5.00
C GLN A 205 -25.34 10.48 -5.57
N ASP A 206 -25.66 9.50 -4.73
CA ASP A 206 -25.71 8.09 -5.10
C ASP A 206 -27.17 7.60 -5.18
N PHE A 207 -27.48 6.86 -6.25
CA PHE A 207 -28.81 6.33 -6.52
C PHE A 207 -28.76 4.81 -6.72
N ALA A 208 -29.53 4.06 -5.94
CA ALA A 208 -29.57 2.61 -6.05
C ALA A 208 -30.36 2.16 -7.29
N LEU A 209 -29.74 1.34 -8.15
CA LEU A 209 -30.35 0.67 -9.29
C LEU A 209 -30.72 -0.81 -9.01
N GLY A 210 -30.53 -1.29 -7.78
CA GLY A 210 -30.66 -2.72 -7.40
C GLY A 210 -32.08 -3.29 -7.30
N HIS A 211 -32.16 -4.58 -6.97
CA HIS A 211 -33.40 -5.38 -6.94
C HIS A 211 -33.36 -6.49 -5.87
N PRO A 212 -34.51 -7.01 -5.39
CA PRO A 212 -34.56 -7.98 -4.29
C PRO A 212 -33.92 -9.35 -4.60
N ASP A 213 -34.24 -9.98 -5.74
CA ASP A 213 -33.76 -11.33 -6.12
C ASP A 213 -33.52 -11.43 -7.64
N GLY A 214 -32.53 -12.22 -8.10
CA GLY A 214 -32.34 -12.59 -9.51
C GLY A 214 -31.17 -11.92 -10.24
N GLN A 215 -31.12 -12.01 -11.56
CA GLN A 215 -30.22 -11.20 -12.38
C GLN A 215 -31.01 -10.04 -12.98
N VAL A 216 -30.44 -8.83 -12.94
CA VAL A 216 -30.98 -7.68 -13.64
C VAL A 216 -29.87 -7.09 -14.50
N VAL A 217 -30.18 -6.96 -15.79
CA VAL A 217 -29.36 -6.25 -16.75
C VAL A 217 -30.21 -5.17 -17.40
N GLY A 218 -29.61 -4.06 -17.74
CA GLY A 218 -30.31 -2.95 -18.37
C GLY A 218 -29.39 -1.77 -18.64
N LEU A 219 -29.93 -0.72 -19.25
CA LEU A 219 -29.20 0.52 -19.52
C LEU A 219 -29.89 1.69 -18.85
N TYR A 220 -29.14 2.73 -18.55
CA TYR A 220 -29.66 4.00 -18.09
C TYR A 220 -29.25 5.12 -19.06
N VAL A 221 -30.07 6.16 -19.12
CA VAL A 221 -29.86 7.38 -19.90
C VAL A 221 -29.97 8.55 -18.94
N ILE A 222 -28.93 9.38 -18.87
CA ILE A 222 -28.90 10.63 -18.09
C ILE A 222 -29.09 11.78 -19.07
N GLU A 223 -30.22 12.47 -18.96
CA GLU A 223 -30.59 13.62 -19.79
C GLU A 223 -30.52 14.90 -18.93
N PRO A 224 -29.50 15.75 -19.12
CA PRO A 224 -29.42 17.02 -18.40
C PRO A 224 -30.63 17.92 -18.65
N GLU A 225 -31.15 18.58 -17.61
CA GLU A 225 -32.33 19.44 -17.68
C GLU A 225 -32.03 20.80 -18.34
N GLY A 226 -31.82 20.81 -19.66
CA GLY A 226 -31.56 22.03 -20.43
C GLY A 226 -30.24 22.74 -20.07
N SER A 227 -29.39 22.09 -19.27
CA SER A 227 -28.12 22.63 -18.79
C SER A 227 -26.97 22.15 -19.68
N THR A 228 -26.08 23.08 -20.06
CA THR A 228 -24.76 22.75 -20.62
C THR A 228 -23.72 22.56 -19.51
N ALA A 229 -24.12 22.55 -18.24
CA ALA A 229 -23.21 22.37 -17.13
C ALA A 229 -22.57 20.97 -17.21
N PRO A 230 -21.26 20.88 -16.98
CA PRO A 230 -20.60 19.60 -16.98
C PRO A 230 -21.04 18.76 -15.77
N PHE A 231 -21.15 17.46 -15.98
CA PHE A 231 -21.36 16.47 -14.91
C PHE A 231 -20.48 15.26 -15.16
N GLY A 232 -20.39 14.40 -14.15
CA GLY A 232 -19.91 13.05 -14.33
C GLY A 232 -20.79 12.05 -13.61
N ALA A 233 -20.71 10.81 -14.07
CA ALA A 233 -21.47 9.71 -13.52
C ALA A 233 -20.62 8.45 -13.49
N LEU A 234 -20.74 7.67 -12.42
CA LEU A 234 -20.05 6.41 -12.25
C LEU A 234 -21.02 5.36 -11.71
N LEU A 235 -21.00 4.16 -12.27
CA LEU A 235 -21.75 3.04 -11.73
C LEU A 235 -20.83 2.21 -10.83
N THR A 236 -21.18 2.05 -9.56
CA THR A 236 -20.50 1.15 -8.63
C THR A 236 -21.40 -0.05 -8.32
N ARG A 237 -20.82 -1.24 -8.25
CA ARG A 237 -21.49 -2.50 -7.94
C ARG A 237 -20.93 -3.06 -6.65
N TYR A 238 -21.81 -3.61 -5.81
CA TYR A 238 -21.42 -4.45 -4.69
C TYR A 238 -21.56 -5.93 -5.04
N ALA A 239 -20.70 -6.80 -4.51
CA ALA A 239 -20.85 -8.26 -4.66
C ALA A 239 -21.29 -8.90 -3.34
N ALA A 240 -22.20 -9.87 -3.41
CA ALA A 240 -22.52 -10.70 -2.25
C ALA A 240 -21.57 -11.92 -2.20
N GLN A 241 -21.11 -12.27 -1.00
CA GLN A 241 -20.51 -13.57 -0.71
C GLN A 241 -21.65 -14.54 -0.39
N ASP A 242 -21.78 -15.61 -1.16
CA ASP A 242 -22.73 -16.70 -0.89
C ASP A 242 -21.93 -17.97 -0.61
N ASN A 243 -21.96 -18.47 0.64
CA ASN A 243 -21.30 -19.71 1.05
C ASN A 243 -19.86 -19.84 0.53
N ASP A 244 -19.06 -18.78 0.72
CA ASP A 244 -17.65 -18.73 0.30
C ASP A 244 -17.42 -18.76 -1.22
N VAL A 245 -18.45 -18.55 -2.04
CA VAL A 245 -18.35 -18.42 -3.50
C VAL A 245 -18.50 -16.96 -3.91
N TYR A 246 -17.58 -16.50 -4.75
CA TYR A 246 -17.59 -15.17 -5.36
C TYR A 246 -18.02 -15.27 -6.82
N ASP A 247 -19.12 -14.61 -7.17
CA ASP A 247 -19.58 -14.43 -8.55
C ASP A 247 -19.32 -12.96 -8.97
N PHE A 248 -18.49 -12.75 -9.98
CA PHE A 248 -18.08 -11.41 -10.44
C PHE A 248 -18.23 -11.25 -11.94
N ALA A 249 -18.44 -10.00 -12.38
CA ALA A 249 -18.52 -9.64 -13.78
C ALA A 249 -17.85 -8.28 -14.04
N PHE A 250 -16.98 -8.19 -15.04
CA PHE A 250 -16.36 -6.93 -15.45
C PHE A 250 -16.11 -6.90 -16.96
N PRO A 251 -16.21 -5.72 -17.61
CA PRO A 251 -15.84 -5.58 -19.00
C PRO A 251 -14.31 -5.65 -19.15
N LEU A 252 -13.81 -6.43 -20.12
CA LEU A 252 -12.41 -6.36 -20.57
C LEU A 252 -12.18 -5.07 -21.38
N LEU A 253 -13.18 -4.64 -22.14
CA LEU A 253 -13.20 -3.36 -22.84
C LEU A 253 -14.64 -2.92 -23.06
N ALA A 254 -14.96 -1.69 -22.69
CA ALA A 254 -16.21 -1.02 -23.04
C ALA A 254 -15.92 0.16 -23.98
N GLN A 255 -16.64 0.23 -25.11
CA GLN A 255 -16.48 1.29 -26.10
C GLN A 255 -17.63 2.31 -25.99
N PRO A 256 -17.36 3.60 -26.26
CA PRO A 256 -18.40 4.63 -26.23
C PRO A 256 -19.45 4.38 -27.33
N PRO A 257 -20.70 4.84 -27.13
CA PRO A 257 -21.77 4.68 -28.11
C PRO A 257 -21.35 5.19 -29.49
N SER A 258 -21.23 4.28 -30.46
CA SER A 258 -20.78 4.63 -31.81
C SER A 258 -21.21 3.58 -32.82
N CYS A 259 -21.39 4.01 -34.07
CA CYS A 259 -21.56 3.09 -35.19
C CYS A 259 -20.33 2.97 -36.08
N ARG A 260 -19.16 3.42 -35.58
CA ARG A 260 -17.87 3.12 -36.21
C ARG A 260 -17.52 1.65 -36.01
N ASP A 261 -16.73 1.09 -36.92
CA ASP A 261 -16.12 -0.23 -36.73
C ASP A 261 -15.33 -0.25 -35.42
N ARG A 262 -15.53 -1.28 -34.60
CA ARG A 262 -14.83 -1.49 -33.33
C ARG A 262 -14.29 -2.90 -33.25
N VAL A 263 -13.20 -3.07 -32.52
CA VAL A 263 -12.68 -4.39 -32.15
C VAL A 263 -12.65 -4.51 -30.63
N LEU A 264 -13.15 -5.63 -30.14
CA LEU A 264 -13.19 -5.99 -28.73
C LEU A 264 -12.21 -7.14 -28.50
N PRO A 265 -11.34 -7.05 -27.49
CA PRO A 265 -10.52 -8.16 -27.05
C PRO A 265 -11.38 -9.24 -26.40
N LEU A 266 -11.09 -10.51 -26.71
CA LEU A 266 -11.76 -11.66 -26.15
C LEU A 266 -10.75 -12.58 -25.45
N SER A 267 -11.14 -13.08 -24.28
CA SER A 267 -10.36 -14.04 -23.51
C SER A 267 -11.30 -15.02 -22.83
N THR A 268 -11.06 -16.32 -22.99
CA THR A 268 -11.80 -17.39 -22.30
C THR A 268 -10.89 -18.16 -21.34
N MET A 269 -9.83 -17.51 -20.85
CA MET A 269 -8.92 -18.06 -19.84
C MET A 269 -9.68 -18.43 -18.56
N ASP A 270 -9.38 -19.62 -18.01
CA ASP A 270 -10.02 -20.20 -16.81
C ASP A 270 -11.54 -20.50 -16.94
N PRO A 271 -12.21 -21.17 -15.96
CA PRO A 271 -13.63 -21.55 -16.09
C PRO A 271 -14.57 -20.35 -15.96
N ALA A 272 -14.44 -19.39 -16.89
CA ALA A 272 -15.20 -18.15 -16.96
C ALA A 272 -16.12 -18.12 -18.17
N THR A 273 -17.27 -17.48 -18.01
CA THR A 273 -18.27 -17.28 -19.07
C THR A 273 -18.08 -15.88 -19.66
N ASN A 274 -17.89 -15.78 -20.97
CA ASN A 274 -17.56 -14.53 -21.64
C ASN A 274 -18.64 -14.16 -22.66
N TRP A 275 -18.90 -12.86 -22.78
CA TRP A 275 -19.93 -12.32 -23.66
C TRP A 275 -19.42 -11.12 -24.45
N VAL A 276 -19.89 -10.96 -25.68
CA VAL A 276 -19.94 -9.65 -26.32
C VAL A 276 -21.31 -9.06 -26.06
N GLU A 277 -21.36 -7.93 -25.38
CA GLU A 277 -22.59 -7.21 -25.08
C GLU A 277 -22.74 -6.04 -26.03
N LEU A 278 -23.91 -5.98 -26.68
CA LEU A 278 -24.33 -4.90 -27.56
C LEU A 278 -25.55 -4.23 -26.95
N ALA A 279 -25.51 -2.92 -26.79
CA ALA A 279 -26.63 -2.16 -26.27
C ALA A 279 -26.95 -0.97 -27.15
N ASN A 280 -28.24 -0.76 -27.40
CA ASN A 280 -28.72 0.33 -28.23
C ASN A 280 -29.34 1.42 -27.34
N PRO A 281 -28.64 2.53 -27.07
CA PRO A 281 -29.19 3.63 -26.27
C PRO A 281 -30.24 4.46 -27.03
N GLY A 282 -30.42 4.24 -28.34
CA GLY A 282 -31.27 5.07 -29.19
C GLY A 282 -32.69 4.55 -29.37
N ALA A 283 -33.53 5.42 -29.94
CA ALA A 283 -34.95 5.13 -30.20
C ALA A 283 -35.21 4.32 -31.49
N ALA A 284 -34.19 4.02 -32.29
CA ALA A 284 -34.30 3.27 -33.54
C ALA A 284 -33.42 2.01 -33.49
N SER A 285 -33.86 0.91 -34.10
CA SER A 285 -33.06 -0.32 -34.15
C SER A 285 -31.73 -0.12 -34.89
N VAL A 286 -30.69 -0.77 -34.39
CA VAL A 286 -29.36 -0.81 -35.02
C VAL A 286 -29.14 -2.21 -35.57
N ASP A 287 -28.88 -2.32 -36.87
CA ASP A 287 -28.43 -3.57 -37.48
C ASP A 287 -26.91 -3.64 -37.38
N THR A 288 -26.38 -4.75 -36.93
CA THR A 288 -24.95 -4.93 -36.64
C THR A 288 -24.44 -6.25 -37.21
N SER A 289 -23.16 -6.30 -37.51
CA SER A 289 -22.40 -7.51 -37.81
C SER A 289 -21.35 -7.67 -36.73
N VAL A 290 -21.24 -8.87 -36.16
CA VAL A 290 -20.19 -9.25 -35.22
C VAL A 290 -19.39 -10.39 -35.80
N GLU A 291 -18.12 -10.16 -36.05
CA GLU A 291 -17.18 -11.14 -36.59
C GLU A 291 -16.19 -11.56 -35.49
N PHE A 292 -16.06 -12.86 -35.24
CA PHE A 292 -15.16 -13.40 -34.24
C PHE A 292 -13.91 -13.97 -34.90
N TYR A 293 -12.74 -13.64 -34.36
CA TYR A 293 -11.44 -14.07 -34.86
C TYR A 293 -10.66 -14.79 -33.77
N ASP A 294 -9.89 -15.81 -34.17
CA ASP A 294 -8.92 -16.44 -33.27
C ASP A 294 -7.65 -15.59 -33.11
N GLN A 295 -6.72 -16.08 -32.28
CA GLN A 295 -5.44 -15.41 -32.04
C GLN A 295 -4.62 -15.12 -33.30
N SER A 296 -4.77 -15.92 -34.36
CA SER A 296 -4.03 -15.75 -35.62
C SER A 296 -4.68 -14.73 -36.57
N GLY A 297 -5.87 -14.23 -36.22
CA GLY A 297 -6.70 -13.39 -37.08
C GLY A 297 -7.53 -14.18 -38.09
N THR A 298 -7.70 -15.49 -37.88
CA THR A 298 -8.60 -16.30 -38.70
C THR A 298 -10.03 -16.08 -38.26
N LEU A 299 -10.92 -15.75 -39.19
CA LEU A 299 -12.35 -15.61 -38.93
C LEU A 299 -12.95 -16.96 -38.52
N LEU A 300 -13.53 -17.02 -37.33
CA LEU A 300 -14.21 -18.18 -36.75
C LEU A 300 -15.71 -18.19 -37.08
N SER A 301 -16.38 -17.06 -36.85
CA SER A 301 -17.81 -16.90 -37.12
C SER A 301 -18.17 -15.45 -37.41
N SER A 302 -19.35 -15.25 -38.02
CA SER A 302 -19.93 -13.95 -38.28
C SER A 302 -21.43 -14.00 -38.01
N GLU A 303 -21.94 -13.06 -37.22
CA GLU A 303 -23.33 -12.99 -36.78
C GLU A 303 -23.94 -11.63 -37.13
N ALA A 304 -25.08 -11.66 -37.80
CA ALA A 304 -25.89 -10.46 -38.03
C ALA A 304 -26.88 -10.31 -36.86
N VAL A 305 -26.80 -9.20 -36.15
CA VAL A 305 -27.59 -8.94 -34.94
C VAL A 305 -28.39 -7.66 -35.14
N ARG A 306 -29.69 -7.69 -34.83
CA ARG A 306 -30.52 -6.48 -34.81
C ARG A 306 -30.81 -6.11 -33.37
N VAL A 307 -30.23 -5.01 -32.91
CA VAL A 307 -30.41 -4.51 -31.54
C VAL A 307 -31.56 -3.50 -31.52
N ALA A 308 -32.67 -3.88 -30.88
CA ALA A 308 -33.87 -3.05 -30.80
C ALA A 308 -33.66 -1.81 -29.91
N PRO A 309 -34.51 -0.76 -30.02
CA PRO A 309 -34.37 0.45 -29.21
C PRO A 309 -34.31 0.18 -27.71
N HIS A 310 -33.35 0.80 -27.03
CA HIS A 310 -33.10 0.65 -25.58
C HIS A 310 -32.82 -0.79 -25.09
N THR A 311 -32.64 -1.75 -26.00
CA THR A 311 -32.40 -3.16 -25.64
C THR A 311 -30.92 -3.49 -25.56
N GLN A 312 -30.64 -4.64 -24.97
CA GLN A 312 -29.32 -5.25 -24.94
C GLN A 312 -29.35 -6.66 -25.51
N THR A 313 -28.24 -7.05 -26.12
CA THR A 313 -28.03 -8.38 -26.68
C THR A 313 -26.66 -8.90 -26.27
N HIS A 314 -26.60 -10.16 -25.84
CA HIS A 314 -25.37 -10.82 -25.40
C HIS A 314 -25.04 -11.97 -26.35
N LEU A 315 -23.81 -12.00 -26.86
CA LEU A 315 -23.29 -13.07 -27.71
C LEU A 315 -22.29 -13.90 -26.92
N PHE A 316 -22.51 -15.21 -26.83
CA PHE A 316 -21.71 -16.08 -25.97
C PHE A 316 -20.36 -16.42 -26.62
N VAL A 317 -19.28 -15.85 -26.07
CA VAL A 317 -17.93 -15.92 -26.65
C VAL A 317 -17.35 -17.33 -26.56
N ASN A 318 -17.53 -18.03 -25.44
CA ASN A 318 -16.92 -19.36 -25.25
C ASN A 318 -17.41 -20.40 -26.26
N ALA A 319 -18.65 -20.27 -26.77
CA ALA A 319 -19.15 -21.18 -27.80
C ALA A 319 -18.44 -21.02 -29.14
N VAL A 320 -17.84 -19.85 -29.39
CA VAL A 320 -17.15 -19.53 -30.65
C VAL A 320 -15.64 -19.73 -30.52
N LEU A 321 -15.02 -19.23 -29.44
CA LEU A 321 -13.57 -19.30 -29.23
C LEU A 321 -13.10 -20.61 -28.58
N GLY A 322 -14.00 -21.33 -27.90
CA GLY A 322 -13.63 -22.45 -27.03
C GLY A 322 -13.13 -22.00 -25.66
N GLU A 323 -12.68 -22.95 -24.84
CA GLU A 323 -12.11 -22.70 -23.51
C GLU A 323 -10.62 -22.35 -23.60
N ARG A 324 -10.14 -21.47 -22.70
CA ARG A 324 -8.72 -21.07 -22.58
C ARG A 324 -8.12 -20.55 -23.88
N ALA A 325 -8.89 -19.77 -24.62
CA ALA A 325 -8.51 -19.17 -25.89
C ALA A 325 -8.49 -17.64 -25.80
N ILE A 326 -7.73 -17.04 -26.70
CA ILE A 326 -7.68 -15.59 -26.92
C ILE A 326 -8.09 -15.29 -28.36
N GLY A 327 -8.71 -14.15 -28.57
CA GLY A 327 -9.15 -13.73 -29.89
C GLY A 327 -9.75 -12.33 -29.86
N SER A 328 -10.53 -11.99 -30.88
CA SER A 328 -11.17 -10.68 -30.99
C SER A 328 -12.57 -10.75 -31.59
N ALA A 329 -13.40 -9.75 -31.30
CA ALA A 329 -14.68 -9.54 -31.97
C ALA A 329 -14.68 -8.18 -32.68
N ARG A 330 -14.89 -8.17 -33.99
CA ARG A 330 -15.15 -6.95 -34.76
C ARG A 330 -16.64 -6.67 -34.77
N VAL A 331 -17.05 -5.52 -34.24
CA VAL A 331 -18.44 -5.06 -34.20
C VAL A 331 -18.62 -3.92 -35.19
N ARG A 332 -19.60 -4.03 -36.08
CA ARG A 332 -19.86 -3.06 -37.15
C ARG A 332 -21.35 -2.77 -37.27
N CYS A 333 -21.77 -1.51 -37.21
CA CYS A 333 -23.12 -1.15 -37.63
C CYS A 333 -23.26 -1.30 -39.15
N THR A 334 -24.39 -1.81 -39.61
CA THR A 334 -24.71 -2.05 -41.01
C THR A 334 -25.95 -1.27 -41.43
N GLY A 335 -26.12 -1.04 -42.73
CA GLY A 335 -27.25 -0.26 -43.25
C GLY A 335 -27.14 1.24 -42.97
N ASP A 336 -28.28 1.91 -42.75
CA ASP A 336 -28.31 3.33 -42.40
C ASP A 336 -27.96 3.54 -40.91
N THR A 337 -26.83 4.19 -40.68
CA THR A 337 -26.25 4.49 -39.37
C THR A 337 -26.49 5.94 -38.91
N THR A 338 -27.22 6.73 -39.71
CA THR A 338 -27.47 8.15 -39.43
C THR A 338 -28.21 8.32 -38.11
N GLY A 339 -27.59 9.03 -37.16
CA GLY A 339 -28.18 9.28 -35.82
C GLY A 339 -28.29 8.04 -34.93
N LYS A 340 -27.63 6.93 -35.29
CA LYS A 340 -27.58 5.71 -34.48
C LYS A 340 -26.26 5.59 -33.74
N ALA A 341 -26.32 4.98 -32.56
CA ALA A 341 -25.16 4.65 -31.76
C ALA A 341 -25.34 3.27 -31.16
N LEU A 342 -24.24 2.56 -30.95
CA LEU A 342 -24.23 1.25 -30.31
C LEU A 342 -23.12 1.24 -29.26
N ILE A 343 -23.46 0.80 -28.05
CA ILE A 343 -22.47 0.47 -27.04
C ILE A 343 -22.06 -0.98 -27.29
N SER A 344 -20.76 -1.24 -27.30
CA SER A 344 -20.21 -2.59 -27.45
C SER A 344 -19.16 -2.83 -26.39
N GLN A 345 -19.28 -3.93 -25.64
CA GLN A 345 -18.27 -4.32 -24.65
C GLN A 345 -18.03 -5.82 -24.64
N SER A 346 -16.81 -6.26 -24.32
CA SER A 346 -16.52 -7.65 -23.99
C SER A 346 -16.57 -7.83 -22.48
N LEU A 347 -17.35 -8.80 -22.01
CA LEU A 347 -17.71 -9.00 -20.61
C LEU A 347 -17.21 -10.36 -20.13
N PHE A 348 -16.48 -10.36 -19.02
CA PHE A 348 -15.96 -11.54 -18.35
C PHE A 348 -16.78 -11.85 -17.10
N TYR A 349 -17.29 -13.07 -16.96
CA TYR A 349 -17.91 -13.59 -15.73
C TYR A 349 -17.11 -14.74 -15.15
N GLY A 350 -16.60 -14.55 -13.93
CA GLY A 350 -15.91 -15.58 -13.19
C GLY A 350 -16.73 -16.05 -11.97
N ARG A 351 -16.53 -17.32 -11.61
CA ARG A 351 -17.02 -17.92 -10.36
C ARG A 351 -15.83 -18.56 -9.63
N SER A 352 -15.67 -18.24 -8.36
CA SER A 352 -14.58 -18.77 -7.50
C SER A 352 -15.14 -19.27 -6.17
N SER A 353 -14.56 -20.33 -5.58
CA SER A 353 -14.90 -20.87 -4.25
C SER A 353 -13.75 -20.69 -3.28
N ALA A 354 -13.98 -20.34 -2.00
CA ALA A 354 -12.91 -20.09 -1.03
C ALA A 354 -12.07 -21.33 -0.67
N THR A 355 -12.46 -22.53 -1.12
CA THR A 355 -11.63 -23.74 -1.01
C THR A 355 -10.58 -23.87 -2.11
N SER A 356 -10.56 -23.00 -3.13
CA SER A 356 -9.48 -23.00 -4.10
C SER A 356 -8.27 -22.30 -3.49
N THR A 357 -7.24 -23.07 -3.15
CA THR A 357 -5.93 -22.59 -2.69
C THR A 357 -5.16 -21.79 -3.75
N ALA A 358 -5.68 -21.75 -4.98
CA ALA A 358 -5.21 -20.88 -6.04
C ALA A 358 -6.07 -19.61 -6.03
N ILE A 359 -5.57 -18.59 -5.34
CA ILE A 359 -6.09 -17.23 -5.49
C ILE A 359 -5.45 -16.68 -6.79
N ASP A 360 -5.92 -17.14 -7.95
CA ASP A 360 -5.46 -16.72 -9.28
C ASP A 360 -6.42 -15.64 -9.81
N TRP A 361 -6.30 -14.39 -9.33
CA TRP A 361 -7.07 -13.29 -9.94
C TRP A 361 -6.29 -12.70 -11.11
N ALA A 362 -6.96 -12.48 -12.24
CA ALA A 362 -6.55 -11.50 -13.23
C ALA A 362 -7.40 -10.25 -13.03
N TYR A 363 -6.76 -9.12 -12.70
CA TYR A 363 -7.40 -7.83 -12.92
C TYR A 363 -7.07 -7.44 -14.36
N ALA A 364 -8.06 -7.47 -15.25
CA ALA A 364 -7.93 -6.56 -16.39
C ALA A 364 -7.68 -5.17 -15.78
N SER A 365 -6.64 -4.46 -16.22
CA SER A 365 -6.52 -3.06 -15.83
C SER A 365 -7.87 -2.44 -16.19
N GLN A 366 -8.61 -1.95 -15.19
CA GLN A 366 -9.92 -1.33 -15.45
C GLN A 366 -9.72 0.01 -16.18
N ASN A 367 -8.47 0.38 -16.44
CA ASN A 367 -8.06 1.47 -17.29
C ASN A 367 -7.42 0.98 -18.59
N LEU A 368 -8.05 1.47 -19.67
CA LEU A 368 -7.46 1.77 -20.97
C LEU A 368 -6.97 0.56 -21.78
N ALA A 369 -7.91 -0.04 -22.54
CA ALA A 369 -7.53 -0.39 -23.90
C ALA A 369 -7.54 0.89 -24.73
N ALA A 370 -6.35 1.40 -25.06
CA ALA A 370 -6.23 2.47 -26.02
C ALA A 370 -6.37 1.89 -27.43
N ALA A 371 -7.32 2.39 -28.20
CA ALA A 371 -7.33 2.22 -29.66
C ALA A 371 -6.47 3.32 -30.29
N THR A 372 -5.86 3.10 -31.45
CA THR A 372 -5.27 4.20 -32.21
C THR A 372 -6.34 5.21 -32.63
N ALA A 373 -5.97 6.46 -32.94
CA ALA A 373 -6.90 7.47 -33.45
C ALA A 373 -7.61 7.03 -34.74
N THR A 374 -6.98 6.13 -35.50
CA THR A 374 -7.52 5.49 -36.71
C THR A 374 -8.38 4.25 -36.42
N GLY A 375 -8.30 3.68 -35.21
CA GLY A 375 -8.96 2.43 -34.84
C GLY A 375 -8.31 1.18 -35.45
N GLU A 376 -7.07 1.29 -35.92
CA GLU A 376 -6.33 0.24 -36.64
C GLU A 376 -5.58 -0.72 -35.71
N ALA A 377 -5.28 -0.31 -34.47
CA ALA A 377 -4.79 -1.20 -33.43
C ALA A 377 -5.39 -0.86 -32.06
N SER A 378 -5.47 -1.85 -31.18
CA SER A 378 -5.88 -1.70 -29.78
C SER A 378 -4.94 -2.49 -28.89
N LEU A 379 -4.56 -1.92 -27.75
CA LEU A 379 -3.68 -2.55 -26.78
C LEU A 379 -4.35 -2.57 -25.42
N LEU A 380 -4.52 -3.76 -24.84
CA LEU A 380 -5.07 -3.99 -23.51
C LEU A 380 -4.00 -4.63 -22.64
N PHE A 381 -3.71 -4.09 -21.47
CA PHE A 381 -2.84 -4.75 -20.51
C PHE A 381 -3.69 -5.58 -19.54
N LEU A 382 -3.32 -6.85 -19.37
CA LEU A 382 -3.91 -7.73 -18.36
C LEU A 382 -2.91 -7.91 -17.24
N ASN A 383 -3.27 -7.39 -16.06
CA ASN A 383 -2.54 -7.65 -14.84
C ASN A 383 -3.03 -8.97 -14.24
N THR A 384 -2.10 -9.81 -13.83
CA THR A 384 -2.41 -11.04 -13.10
C THR A 384 -1.83 -10.94 -11.70
N PHE A 385 -2.52 -11.55 -10.74
CA PHE A 385 -2.15 -11.58 -9.33
C PHE A 385 -1.09 -12.64 -9.05
N PHE A 386 -0.52 -12.61 -7.83
CA PHE A 386 0.46 -13.54 -7.26
C PHE A 386 1.12 -14.56 -8.18
N GLY A 387 2.38 -14.30 -8.55
CA GLY A 387 3.22 -15.29 -9.23
C GLY A 387 2.84 -15.57 -10.69
N ALA A 388 1.77 -14.98 -11.21
CA ALA A 388 1.40 -15.05 -12.61
C ALA A 388 2.07 -13.93 -13.43
N ALA A 389 2.30 -14.20 -14.71
CA ALA A 389 2.93 -13.25 -15.62
C ALA A 389 1.96 -12.12 -16.00
N ASN A 390 2.43 -10.88 -16.06
CA ASN A 390 1.70 -9.78 -16.68
C ASN A 390 1.81 -9.86 -18.20
N TRP A 391 0.70 -9.58 -18.88
CA TRP A 391 0.59 -9.67 -20.34
C TRP A 391 0.06 -8.36 -20.90
N ALA A 392 0.63 -7.87 -21.99
CA ALA A 392 -0.08 -6.96 -22.87
C ALA A 392 -0.69 -7.74 -24.02
N LYS A 393 -1.95 -7.46 -24.31
CA LYS A 393 -2.72 -8.02 -25.42
C LYS A 393 -2.90 -6.95 -26.47
N SER A 394 -2.27 -7.11 -27.62
CA SER A 394 -2.43 -6.20 -28.76
C SER A 394 -3.25 -6.83 -29.88
N PHE A 395 -3.98 -6.00 -30.60
CA PHE A 395 -4.88 -6.40 -31.67
C PHE A 395 -4.80 -5.39 -32.83
N SER A 396 -4.84 -5.86 -34.07
CA SER A 396 -4.91 -5.00 -35.26
C SER A 396 -6.20 -5.25 -36.05
N VAL A 397 -6.82 -4.18 -36.55
CA VAL A 397 -8.13 -4.20 -37.22
C VAL A 397 -7.97 -4.24 -38.75
N ASP A 398 -7.21 -3.31 -39.32
CA ASP A 398 -6.93 -3.22 -40.76
C ASP A 398 -5.67 -2.37 -40.98
N GLY A 399 -4.66 -2.94 -41.66
CA GLY A 399 -3.36 -2.31 -41.89
C GLY A 399 -2.31 -3.29 -42.40
N ALA A 400 -1.15 -2.79 -42.86
CA ALA A 400 0.05 -3.63 -42.99
C ALA A 400 0.45 -4.16 -41.60
N ALA A 401 1.27 -5.21 -41.53
CA ALA A 401 1.82 -5.63 -40.23
C ALA A 401 2.49 -4.41 -39.56
N THR A 402 2.06 -4.07 -38.36
CA THR A 402 2.58 -2.92 -37.62
C THR A 402 3.55 -3.41 -36.57
N ASP A 403 4.75 -2.84 -36.55
CA ASP A 403 5.68 -3.05 -35.45
C ASP A 403 5.29 -2.16 -34.27
N VAL A 404 4.99 -2.80 -33.14
CA VAL A 404 4.68 -2.13 -31.88
C VAL A 404 5.89 -2.28 -30.96
N GLU A 405 6.46 -1.16 -30.54
CA GLU A 405 7.49 -1.11 -29.51
C GLU A 405 6.80 -1.04 -28.14
N TYR A 406 7.04 -2.03 -27.30
CA TYR A 406 6.57 -2.06 -25.93
C TYR A 406 7.73 -1.74 -24.99
N THR A 407 7.65 -0.61 -24.32
CA THR A 407 8.65 -0.11 -23.38
C THR A 407 8.06 -0.02 -21.99
N GLN A 408 8.72 -0.65 -21.04
CA GLN A 408 8.36 -0.57 -19.63
C GLN A 408 9.23 0.48 -18.94
N PHE A 409 8.63 1.31 -18.11
CA PHE A 409 9.27 2.31 -17.28
C PHE A 409 9.03 1.96 -15.82
N ASN A 410 9.98 2.29 -14.95
CA ASN A 410 9.77 2.28 -13.51
C ASN A 410 9.01 3.54 -13.07
N GLN A 411 8.69 3.62 -11.79
CA GLN A 411 7.94 4.72 -11.19
C GLN A 411 8.53 6.11 -11.47
N VAL A 412 9.87 6.24 -11.54
CA VAL A 412 10.59 7.51 -11.80
C VAL A 412 10.84 7.77 -13.30
N GLY A 413 10.12 7.09 -14.20
CA GLY A 413 10.21 7.31 -15.65
C GLY A 413 11.45 6.74 -16.34
N SER A 414 12.23 5.89 -15.67
CA SER A 414 13.38 5.22 -16.29
C SER A 414 12.95 3.94 -17.00
N ALA A 415 13.35 3.79 -18.27
CA ALA A 415 13.06 2.58 -19.04
C ALA A 415 13.76 1.34 -18.44
N LEU A 416 12.98 0.31 -18.16
CA LEU A 416 13.42 -0.99 -17.63
C LEU A 416 13.64 -2.01 -18.75
N SER A 417 12.74 -2.05 -19.72
CA SER A 417 12.81 -2.96 -20.86
C SER A 417 12.12 -2.37 -22.08
N ALA A 418 12.56 -2.77 -23.27
CA ALA A 418 11.91 -2.43 -24.53
C ALA A 418 11.93 -3.66 -25.44
N GLN A 419 10.79 -3.96 -26.06
CA GLN A 419 10.67 -5.06 -27.02
C GLN A 419 9.80 -4.63 -28.20
N VAL A 420 10.24 -4.91 -29.41
CA VAL A 420 9.44 -4.70 -30.62
C VAL A 420 8.77 -6.01 -31.01
N ARG A 421 7.45 -5.98 -31.25
CA ARG A 421 6.71 -7.11 -31.81
C ARG A 421 5.92 -6.67 -33.03
N SER A 422 6.08 -7.42 -34.11
CA SER A 422 5.22 -7.29 -35.29
C SER A 422 3.86 -7.86 -34.97
N LEU A 423 2.81 -7.06 -35.15
CA LEU A 423 1.43 -7.45 -34.99
C LEU A 423 0.83 -7.73 -36.38
N PRO A 424 0.60 -9.01 -36.75
CA PRO A 424 0.01 -9.35 -38.03
C PRO A 424 -1.43 -8.83 -38.15
N ARG A 425 -1.86 -8.59 -39.39
CA ARG A 425 -3.23 -8.14 -39.68
C ARG A 425 -4.27 -9.05 -39.05
N GLY A 426 -5.21 -8.46 -38.30
CA GLY A 426 -6.33 -9.19 -37.69
C GLY A 426 -5.95 -10.08 -36.50
N ALA A 427 -4.65 -10.21 -36.19
CA ALA A 427 -4.18 -11.10 -35.14
C ALA A 427 -4.26 -10.46 -33.75
N ALA A 428 -4.30 -11.32 -32.74
CA ALA A 428 -4.09 -10.96 -31.35
C ALA A 428 -2.68 -11.42 -30.93
N LEU A 429 -1.99 -10.59 -30.16
CA LEU A 429 -0.68 -10.95 -29.62
C LEU A 429 -0.64 -10.75 -28.12
N ASP A 430 -0.19 -11.78 -27.42
CA ASP A 430 0.15 -11.72 -26.01
C ASP A 430 1.66 -11.48 -25.86
N VAL A 431 2.00 -10.40 -25.17
CA VAL A 431 3.38 -9.98 -24.91
C VAL A 431 3.62 -10.06 -23.40
N PRO A 432 4.51 -10.95 -22.92
CA PRO A 432 4.82 -11.02 -21.49
C PRO A 432 5.72 -9.86 -21.06
N PHE A 433 5.46 -9.30 -19.87
CA PHE A 433 6.26 -8.21 -19.26
C PHE A 433 6.93 -8.61 -17.94
N HIS A 434 6.60 -9.79 -17.39
CA HIS A 434 7.04 -10.18 -16.05
C HIS A 434 8.53 -10.51 -15.94
N GLU A 435 9.14 -11.13 -16.96
CA GLU A 435 10.47 -11.73 -16.84
C GLU A 435 11.63 -10.71 -16.78
N ALA A 436 11.44 -9.48 -17.28
CA ALA A 436 12.49 -8.47 -17.37
C ALA A 436 12.57 -7.53 -16.15
N ALA A 437 11.47 -7.41 -15.39
CA ALA A 437 11.30 -6.40 -14.34
C ALA A 437 11.45 -6.93 -12.91
N GLY A 438 11.34 -8.24 -12.71
CA GLY A 438 11.37 -8.86 -11.37
C GLY A 438 10.04 -8.72 -10.63
N GLN A 439 9.94 -9.33 -9.44
CA GLN A 439 8.69 -9.48 -8.68
C GLN A 439 8.24 -8.21 -7.93
N ASP A 440 8.92 -7.05 -8.07
CA ASP A 440 8.64 -5.82 -7.29
C ASP A 440 8.62 -4.47 -8.08
N VAL A 441 8.23 -4.45 -9.36
CA VAL A 441 8.05 -3.21 -10.14
C VAL A 441 6.61 -2.67 -10.10
N ILE A 442 6.49 -1.38 -9.73
CA ILE A 442 5.39 -0.50 -10.14
C ILE A 442 5.92 0.42 -11.23
N GLY A 443 5.13 0.66 -12.28
CA GLY A 443 5.51 1.59 -13.33
C GLY A 443 4.61 1.54 -14.55
N LEU A 444 4.98 2.37 -15.52
CA LEU A 444 4.23 2.61 -16.75
C LEU A 444 4.70 1.67 -17.85
N SER A 445 3.78 1.03 -18.58
CA SER A 445 4.13 0.38 -19.84
C SER A 445 3.59 1.19 -21.00
N LEU A 446 4.45 1.56 -21.96
CA LEU A 446 4.06 2.25 -23.18
C LEU A 446 4.19 1.31 -24.36
N GLY A 447 3.17 1.24 -25.20
CA GLY A 447 3.23 0.65 -26.53
C GLY A 447 3.23 1.76 -27.58
N VAL A 448 4.31 1.98 -28.32
CA VAL A 448 4.36 2.98 -29.40
C VAL A 448 4.34 2.27 -30.74
N ALA A 449 3.35 2.60 -31.59
CA ALA A 449 3.34 2.16 -32.99
C ALA A 449 4.31 3.06 -33.79
N GLN A 450 5.34 2.48 -34.42
CA GLN A 450 6.43 3.24 -35.04
C GLN A 450 6.00 4.15 -36.20
N ASP A 451 4.85 3.88 -36.84
CA ASP A 451 4.42 4.58 -38.06
C ASP A 451 3.42 5.73 -37.82
N ASP A 452 2.83 5.88 -36.63
CA ASP A 452 1.71 6.82 -36.37
C ASP A 452 1.90 7.77 -35.17
N ASP A 453 3.07 7.80 -34.52
CA ASP A 453 3.33 8.60 -33.29
C ASP A 453 2.30 8.38 -32.16
N VAL A 454 1.57 7.25 -32.17
CA VAL A 454 0.57 6.93 -31.14
C VAL A 454 1.25 6.19 -29.99
N ALA A 455 1.31 6.83 -28.82
CA ALA A 455 1.66 6.20 -27.55
C ALA A 455 0.40 5.58 -26.92
N LEU A 456 0.39 4.25 -26.81
CA LEU A 456 -0.60 3.46 -26.07
C LEU A 456 -0.04 3.24 -24.66
N VAL A 457 -0.90 3.32 -23.64
CA VAL A 457 -0.48 3.38 -22.24
C VAL A 457 -1.12 2.24 -21.48
N GLY A 458 -0.30 1.52 -20.73
CA GLY A 458 -0.66 0.36 -19.94
C GLY A 458 -0.19 0.47 -18.51
N GLU A 459 -1.05 0.09 -17.60
CA GLU A 459 -0.81 0.06 -16.16
C GLU A 459 -0.25 -1.30 -15.75
N LEU A 460 0.78 -1.31 -14.88
CA LEU A 460 1.21 -2.50 -14.14
C LEU A 460 0.73 -2.38 -12.69
N LEU A 461 -0.53 -2.74 -12.43
CA LEU A 461 -1.05 -2.85 -11.08
C LEU A 461 -0.48 -4.11 -10.41
N ARG A 462 0.33 -3.95 -9.37
CA ARG A 462 0.66 -5.05 -8.44
C ARG A 462 -0.30 -5.01 -7.27
N VAL A 463 -0.99 -6.13 -7.04
CA VAL A 463 -1.71 -6.34 -5.78
C VAL A 463 -0.79 -7.15 -4.85
N PHE A 464 -0.57 -6.63 -3.65
CA PHE A 464 0.49 -7.07 -2.73
C PHE A 464 0.06 -8.24 -1.83
N PRO A 465 0.96 -9.20 -1.49
CA PRO A 465 0.61 -10.39 -0.69
C PRO A 465 0.35 -10.13 0.77
N SER A 466 0.91 -9.06 1.30
CA SER A 466 0.83 -8.76 2.70
C SER A 466 1.18 -7.30 2.92
N ALA A 467 0.67 -6.69 3.97
CA ALA A 467 1.16 -5.40 4.46
C ALA A 467 2.68 -5.45 4.76
N THR A 468 3.24 -6.66 4.97
CA THR A 468 4.66 -6.90 5.26
C THR A 468 5.58 -6.94 4.05
N SER A 469 5.06 -6.88 2.82
CA SER A 469 5.90 -6.73 1.62
C SER A 469 5.31 -5.73 0.62
N ALA A 470 5.94 -4.55 0.59
CA ALA A 470 6.06 -3.67 -0.57
C ALA A 470 4.90 -2.74 -0.97
N ILE A 471 3.87 -2.48 -0.16
CA ILE A 471 3.01 -1.29 -0.39
C ILE A 471 3.78 0.01 -0.06
N GLY A 472 4.57 0.00 1.03
CA GLY A 472 5.38 1.15 1.46
C GLY A 472 6.69 1.34 0.70
N TYR A 473 7.20 0.31 0.01
CA TYR A 473 8.48 0.38 -0.69
C TYR A 473 8.39 1.10 -2.04
N ILE A 474 7.18 1.22 -2.62
CA ILE A 474 6.98 1.72 -3.99
C ILE A 474 5.91 2.86 -4.07
N MET A 475 5.46 3.42 -2.93
CA MET A 475 4.55 4.58 -2.89
C MET A 475 5.11 5.75 -2.08
N ASN A 476 6.44 5.94 -2.10
CA ASN A 476 7.09 7.09 -1.49
C ASN A 476 6.80 8.37 -2.30
N VAL A 477 5.73 9.09 -1.94
CA VAL A 477 5.60 10.52 -2.20
C VAL A 477 5.24 11.21 -0.89
N PRO A 478 6.08 12.11 -0.37
CA PRO A 478 5.73 12.92 0.78
C PRO A 478 4.62 13.89 0.40
N ALA A 479 3.53 13.93 1.17
CA ALA A 479 2.49 14.93 0.99
C ALA A 479 3.03 16.33 1.34
N VAL A 480 3.23 17.17 0.33
CA VAL A 480 3.57 18.58 0.50
C VAL A 480 2.28 19.37 0.72
N ALA A 481 2.17 20.04 1.87
CA ALA A 481 1.11 21.00 2.14
C ALA A 481 1.38 22.33 1.38
N VAL A 482 0.38 22.84 0.64
CA VAL A 482 0.41 24.18 0.00
C VAL A 482 -0.52 25.14 0.77
N PRO A 483 -0.06 26.30 1.25
CA PRO A 483 -0.91 27.39 1.74
C PRO A 483 -1.30 28.39 0.63
N ALA A 484 -2.39 29.13 0.87
CA ALA A 484 -3.06 30.10 -0.02
C ALA A 484 -2.21 31.37 -0.38
N PRO A 485 -2.58 32.10 -1.45
CA PRO A 485 -1.70 33.06 -2.14
C PRO A 485 -1.82 34.47 -1.55
N ASP A 486 -0.70 35.04 -1.12
CA ASP A 486 -0.27 36.39 -1.52
C ASP A 486 1.10 36.70 -0.91
N GLN A 487 1.97 37.31 -1.73
CA GLN A 487 3.41 37.54 -1.53
C GLN A 487 4.26 36.30 -1.80
N VAL A 488 5.01 36.28 -2.91
CA VAL A 488 6.06 35.28 -3.18
C VAL A 488 7.09 35.32 -2.03
N PRO A 489 7.16 34.31 -1.14
CA PRO A 489 8.26 34.19 -0.20
C PRO A 489 9.29 33.25 -0.84
N GLN A 490 10.57 33.46 -0.57
CA GLN A 490 11.57 32.41 -0.73
C GLN A 490 11.04 31.11 -0.12
N ALA A 491 11.28 29.96 -0.78
CA ALA A 491 10.93 28.64 -0.27
C ALA A 491 11.26 28.58 1.24
N PRO A 492 10.29 28.25 2.11
CA PRO A 492 10.59 28.11 3.51
C PRO A 492 11.60 26.98 3.64
N THR A 493 12.76 27.28 4.22
CA THR A 493 13.66 26.26 4.76
C THR A 493 12.79 25.28 5.56
N PRO A 494 12.86 23.95 5.34
CA PRO A 494 12.03 23.01 6.08
C PRO A 494 12.18 23.31 7.57
N THR A 495 11.10 23.75 8.20
CA THR A 495 11.11 24.06 9.62
C THR A 495 11.15 22.72 10.35
N MET A 496 12.26 22.46 11.03
CA MET A 496 12.41 21.33 11.92
C MET A 496 11.21 21.25 12.87
N PRO A 497 10.64 20.06 13.13
CA PRO A 497 9.51 19.94 14.02
C PRO A 497 9.90 20.49 15.40
N THR A 498 9.08 21.38 15.95
CA THR A 498 9.29 21.85 17.32
C THR A 498 8.68 20.81 18.24
N LEU A 499 9.52 20.18 19.06
CA LEU A 499 9.11 19.14 20.01
C LEU A 499 9.30 19.66 21.44
N ALA A 500 8.42 19.23 22.33
CA ALA A 500 8.55 19.41 23.77
C ALA A 500 8.62 18.05 24.49
N LEU A 501 9.20 18.06 25.69
CA LEU A 501 9.27 16.90 26.56
C LEU A 501 8.42 17.16 27.81
N ALA A 502 7.31 16.44 27.94
CA ALA A 502 6.44 16.51 29.11
C ALA A 502 6.82 15.39 30.09
N GLU A 503 7.09 15.72 31.36
CA GLU A 503 7.25 14.69 32.39
C GLU A 503 5.96 13.88 32.52
N PHE A 504 6.04 12.58 32.23
CA PHE A 504 4.93 11.66 32.36
C PHE A 504 4.96 10.97 33.73
N VAL A 505 6.14 10.47 34.12
CA VAL A 505 6.38 9.84 35.44
C VAL A 505 7.78 10.17 35.93
N SER A 506 7.93 10.29 37.25
CA SER A 506 9.22 10.35 37.94
C SER A 506 9.30 9.37 39.12
N GLY A 507 10.49 9.18 39.69
CA GLY A 507 10.71 8.26 40.81
C GLY A 507 11.10 6.84 40.39
N LEU A 508 11.53 6.65 39.14
CA LEU A 508 12.11 5.42 38.64
C LEU A 508 13.58 5.29 39.07
N SER A 509 14.11 4.07 39.13
CA SER A 509 15.50 3.80 39.53
C SER A 509 16.31 3.27 38.35
N ALA A 510 17.20 4.10 37.78
CA ALA A 510 18.02 3.74 36.62
C ALA A 510 17.19 3.06 35.51
N PRO A 511 16.13 3.70 35.00
CA PRO A 511 15.31 3.09 33.96
C PRO A 511 16.11 3.02 32.65
N VAL A 512 15.99 1.91 31.95
CA VAL A 512 16.75 1.62 30.72
C VAL A 512 15.88 1.17 29.56
N TYR A 513 14.59 0.90 29.75
CA TYR A 513 13.69 0.58 28.64
C TYR A 513 12.24 0.87 29.02
N VAL A 514 11.40 1.17 28.03
CA VAL A 514 9.94 1.30 28.20
C VAL A 514 9.26 0.72 26.97
N THR A 515 8.16 -0.01 27.19
CA THR A 515 7.33 -0.56 26.12
C THR A 515 5.91 -0.82 26.61
N HIS A 516 5.02 -1.21 25.71
CA HIS A 516 3.67 -1.70 26.00
C HIS A 516 3.58 -3.22 25.84
N ALA A 517 2.46 -3.81 26.28
CA ALA A 517 2.22 -5.25 26.15
C ALA A 517 1.44 -5.66 24.89
N GLY A 518 0.84 -4.70 24.17
CA GLY A 518 0.08 -5.00 22.94
C GLY A 518 -1.21 -5.76 23.27
N ASP A 519 -1.82 -5.42 24.40
CA ASP A 519 -3.00 -6.04 24.97
C ASP A 519 -4.19 -5.06 25.08
N ASP A 520 -4.09 -3.93 24.39
CA ASP A 520 -5.06 -2.82 24.36
C ASP A 520 -5.33 -2.20 25.74
N SER A 521 -4.46 -2.47 26.72
CA SER A 521 -4.62 -1.95 28.09
C SER A 521 -4.11 -0.52 28.25
N GLY A 522 -3.29 -0.03 27.32
CA GLY A 522 -2.58 1.25 27.42
C GLY A 522 -1.52 1.30 28.53
N ARG A 523 -1.21 0.17 29.17
CA ARG A 523 -0.21 0.10 30.25
C ARG A 523 1.21 0.19 29.68
N LEU A 524 2.08 0.88 30.41
CA LEU A 524 3.50 0.96 30.10
C LEU A 524 4.32 0.19 31.12
N PHE A 525 5.35 -0.51 30.62
CA PHE A 525 6.25 -1.34 31.40
C PHE A 525 7.65 -0.77 31.30
N VAL A 526 8.18 -0.28 32.41
CA VAL A 526 9.50 0.34 32.47
C VAL A 526 10.49 -0.63 33.10
N VAL A 527 11.57 -0.91 32.41
CA VAL A 527 12.69 -1.72 32.91
C VAL A 527 13.63 -0.83 33.72
N GLU A 528 13.80 -1.18 34.99
CA GLU A 528 14.81 -0.61 35.89
C GLU A 528 16.02 -1.55 35.95
N GLN A 529 17.19 -1.02 35.61
CA GLN A 529 18.44 -1.76 35.51
C GLN A 529 18.81 -2.61 36.74
N PRO A 530 18.48 -2.22 37.99
CA PRO A 530 18.68 -3.04 39.19
C PRO A 530 17.88 -4.36 39.24
N GLY A 531 17.02 -4.65 38.26
CA GLY A 531 16.31 -5.92 38.17
C GLY A 531 14.81 -5.82 38.44
N ARG A 532 14.14 -4.73 38.05
CA ARG A 532 12.69 -4.59 38.21
C ARG A 532 12.02 -4.16 36.92
N ILE A 533 10.81 -4.63 36.71
CA ILE A 533 9.89 -4.06 35.72
C ILE A 533 8.82 -3.31 36.51
N ARG A 534 8.65 -2.02 36.24
CA ARG A 534 7.64 -1.16 36.86
C ARG A 534 6.43 -1.06 35.93
N LEU A 535 5.25 -0.97 36.52
CA LEU A 535 4.00 -0.81 35.81
C LEU A 535 3.49 0.64 35.96
N ILE A 536 3.16 1.25 34.83
CA ILE A 536 2.55 2.58 34.76
C ILE A 536 1.18 2.42 34.08
N GLU A 537 0.13 2.90 34.73
CA GLU A 537 -1.23 2.92 34.19
C GLU A 537 -1.39 4.00 33.10
N PRO A 538 -2.42 3.91 32.23
CA PRO A 538 -2.62 4.89 31.14
C PRO A 538 -2.73 6.34 31.59
N ASP A 539 -3.16 6.58 32.83
CA ASP A 539 -3.28 7.91 33.42
C ASP A 539 -1.96 8.45 34.01
N GLY A 540 -0.86 7.72 33.88
CA GLY A 540 0.46 8.06 34.42
C GLY A 540 0.68 7.58 35.86
N THR A 541 -0.25 6.83 36.46
CA THR A 541 -0.06 6.29 37.82
C THR A 541 1.02 5.21 37.84
N LEU A 542 2.14 5.48 38.52
CA LEU A 542 3.19 4.50 38.78
C LEU A 542 2.79 3.55 39.93
N GLN A 543 2.68 2.26 39.66
CA GLN A 543 2.37 1.25 40.67
C GLN A 543 3.50 1.13 41.71
N SER A 544 3.10 0.95 42.97
CA SER A 544 4.02 0.86 44.11
C SER A 544 4.79 -0.46 44.11
N ALA A 545 4.12 -1.57 43.80
CA ALA A 545 4.74 -2.86 43.58
C ALA A 545 5.28 -2.95 42.14
N PRO A 546 6.45 -3.59 41.93
CA PRO A 546 6.92 -3.88 40.58
C PRO A 546 6.04 -4.95 39.92
N TYR A 547 5.93 -4.88 38.59
CA TYR A 547 5.33 -5.91 37.77
C TYR A 547 6.15 -7.22 37.84
N LEU A 548 7.48 -7.12 37.77
CA LEU A 548 8.41 -8.23 37.95
C LEU A 548 9.61 -7.78 38.78
N ASN A 549 10.09 -8.63 39.69
CA ASN A 549 11.24 -8.33 40.53
C ASN A 549 12.26 -9.49 40.51
N LEU A 550 13.44 -9.23 39.96
CA LEU A 550 14.56 -10.14 39.79
C LEU A 550 15.82 -9.65 40.53
N THR A 551 15.69 -8.72 41.48
CA THR A 551 16.83 -8.14 42.21
C THR A 551 17.65 -9.17 43.02
N ASP A 552 17.14 -10.39 43.18
CA ASP A 552 17.83 -11.51 43.85
C ASP A 552 18.88 -12.19 42.96
N ARG A 553 18.79 -12.05 41.63
CA ARG A 553 19.65 -12.73 40.65
C ARG A 553 20.26 -11.84 39.57
N VAL A 554 19.80 -10.59 39.45
CA VAL A 554 20.35 -9.62 38.50
C VAL A 554 21.62 -8.98 39.05
N VAL A 555 22.70 -9.05 38.27
CA VAL A 555 23.94 -8.33 38.54
C VAL A 555 23.92 -7.00 37.80
N PHE A 556 23.81 -5.91 38.55
CA PHE A 556 23.73 -4.55 38.00
C PHE A 556 25.04 -3.77 38.23
N SER A 557 25.72 -3.36 37.15
CA SER A 557 26.81 -2.37 37.16
C SER A 557 27.28 -2.05 35.73
N GLY A 558 27.51 -0.76 35.43
CA GLY A 558 27.88 -0.35 34.08
C GLY A 558 26.76 -0.67 33.09
N GLU A 559 27.06 -1.44 32.05
CA GLU A 559 26.09 -1.91 31.04
C GLU A 559 25.33 -3.17 31.49
N ARG A 560 25.72 -3.79 32.61
CA ARG A 560 25.08 -5.00 33.14
C ARG A 560 23.83 -4.66 33.93
N GLY A 561 22.80 -5.51 33.87
CA GLY A 561 21.58 -5.37 34.65
C GLY A 561 20.40 -6.08 33.99
N LEU A 562 19.17 -5.70 34.33
CA LEU A 562 17.98 -6.03 33.53
C LEU A 562 17.85 -4.99 32.41
N LEU A 563 17.90 -5.44 31.16
CA LEU A 563 18.12 -4.55 30.01
C LEU A 563 16.91 -4.41 29.09
N SER A 564 16.02 -5.39 29.05
CA SER A 564 14.85 -5.35 28.18
C SER A 564 13.74 -6.29 28.65
N VAL A 565 12.52 -5.98 28.21
CA VAL A 565 11.35 -6.86 28.27
C VAL A 565 10.68 -6.86 26.89
N ALA A 566 10.28 -8.03 26.41
CA ALA A 566 9.46 -8.19 25.22
C ALA A 566 8.23 -9.01 25.57
N PHE A 567 7.05 -8.51 25.23
CA PHE A 567 5.80 -9.24 25.39
C PHE A 567 5.54 -10.08 24.14
N HIS A 568 5.07 -11.32 24.32
CA HIS A 568 4.71 -12.17 23.20
C HIS A 568 3.65 -11.49 22.32
N PRO A 569 3.65 -11.64 20.98
CA PRO A 569 2.59 -11.09 20.11
C PRO A 569 1.17 -11.58 20.44
N GLN A 570 1.06 -12.60 21.31
CA GLN A 570 -0.19 -13.20 21.79
C GLN A 570 -0.34 -13.04 23.31
N PHE A 571 0.36 -12.09 23.93
CA PHE A 571 0.38 -11.87 25.37
C PHE A 571 -1.02 -11.73 25.97
N ALA A 572 -1.95 -11.07 25.24
CA ALA A 572 -3.36 -10.97 25.59
C ALA A 572 -4.09 -12.31 25.77
N THR A 573 -3.50 -13.42 25.31
CA THR A 573 -4.05 -14.78 25.44
C THR A 573 -3.16 -15.74 26.23
N ASN A 574 -1.83 -15.61 26.12
CA ASN A 574 -0.89 -16.57 26.71
C ASN A 574 -0.13 -16.03 27.94
N GLY A 575 -0.14 -14.71 28.17
CA GLY A 575 0.55 -14.07 29.30
C GLY A 575 2.09 -14.21 29.27
N ARG A 576 2.70 -14.62 28.15
CA ARG A 576 4.15 -14.86 28.04
C ARG A 576 4.92 -13.58 27.79
N LEU A 577 5.98 -13.37 28.57
CA LEU A 577 6.92 -12.27 28.39
C LEU A 577 8.36 -12.76 28.53
N PHE A 578 9.28 -12.03 27.94
CA PHE A 578 10.69 -12.39 27.85
C PHE A 578 11.53 -11.24 28.36
N VAL A 579 12.60 -11.54 29.06
CA VAL A 579 13.52 -10.54 29.60
C VAL A 579 14.96 -10.88 29.28
N ASN A 580 15.78 -9.85 29.09
CA ASN A 580 17.23 -9.97 28.98
C ASN A 580 17.86 -9.38 30.23
N TYR A 581 18.66 -10.16 30.95
CA TYR A 581 19.39 -9.68 32.11
C TYR A 581 20.77 -10.29 32.27
N THR A 582 21.65 -9.60 32.98
CA THR A 582 22.94 -10.14 33.41
C THR A 582 22.79 -10.92 34.71
N GLY A 583 23.07 -12.22 34.66
CA GLY A 583 23.05 -13.11 35.83
C GLY A 583 24.39 -13.21 36.56
N ASP A 584 24.44 -14.13 37.52
CA ASP A 584 25.68 -14.48 38.23
C ASP A 584 26.80 -14.90 37.27
N GLY A 585 28.03 -14.48 37.56
CA GLY A 585 29.18 -14.71 36.68
C GLY A 585 29.24 -13.78 35.46
N GLY A 586 28.25 -12.90 35.27
CA GLY A 586 28.24 -11.93 34.17
C GLY A 586 27.61 -12.43 32.87
N THR A 587 26.97 -13.61 32.87
CA THR A 587 26.33 -14.18 31.67
C THR A 587 25.06 -13.41 31.30
N THR A 588 24.84 -13.20 30.00
CA THR A 588 23.54 -12.73 29.49
C THR A 588 22.54 -13.87 29.52
N GLN A 589 21.41 -13.65 30.19
CA GLN A 589 20.27 -14.56 30.27
C GLN A 589 19.11 -13.98 29.49
N VAL A 590 18.54 -14.75 28.57
CA VAL A 590 17.22 -14.51 28.00
C VAL A 590 16.27 -15.52 28.62
N SER A 591 15.27 -15.01 29.33
CA SER A 591 14.34 -15.84 30.11
C SER A 591 12.89 -15.50 29.80
N GLU A 592 12.06 -16.52 29.74
CA GLU A 592 10.60 -16.41 29.66
C GLU A 592 9.99 -16.41 31.07
N PHE A 593 8.93 -15.63 31.24
CA PHE A 593 8.05 -15.64 32.41
C PHE A 593 6.60 -15.69 31.94
N THR A 594 5.69 -16.10 32.82
CA THR A 594 4.26 -16.18 32.52
C THR A 594 3.44 -15.42 33.55
N ALA A 595 2.70 -14.42 33.08
CA ALA A 595 1.68 -13.76 33.88
C ALA A 595 0.49 -14.69 34.12
N ALA A 596 -0.07 -14.68 35.34
CA ALA A 596 -1.22 -15.53 35.67
C ALA A 596 -2.48 -15.17 34.85
N ALA A 597 -2.57 -13.92 34.39
CA ALA A 597 -3.52 -13.43 33.42
C ALA A 597 -2.90 -12.22 32.70
N PRO A 598 -3.30 -11.90 31.45
CA PRO A 598 -2.77 -10.76 30.70
C PRO A 598 -2.95 -9.42 31.44
N ASN A 599 -4.08 -9.24 32.12
CA ASN A 599 -4.38 -8.04 32.91
C ASN A 599 -3.81 -8.07 34.34
N ALA A 600 -2.98 -9.05 34.68
CA ALA A 600 -2.33 -9.07 35.98
C ALA A 600 -1.38 -7.88 36.12
N ASN A 601 -1.27 -7.34 37.34
CA ASN A 601 -0.33 -6.26 37.66
C ASN A 601 0.99 -6.76 38.27
N SER A 602 1.20 -8.09 38.26
CA SER A 602 2.42 -8.74 38.74
C SER A 602 2.63 -10.09 38.07
N VAL A 603 3.90 -10.48 37.92
CA VAL A 603 4.37 -11.77 37.41
C VAL A 603 5.16 -12.47 38.51
N ASP A 604 4.91 -13.77 38.68
CA ASP A 604 5.66 -14.59 39.63
C ASP A 604 7.08 -14.84 39.08
N ALA A 605 8.10 -14.37 39.79
CA ALA A 605 9.50 -14.59 39.44
C ALA A 605 9.88 -16.10 39.47
N ALA A 606 9.11 -16.93 40.18
CA ALA A 606 9.31 -18.38 40.17
C ALA A 606 8.83 -19.06 38.87
N SER A 607 8.12 -18.35 37.98
CA SER A 607 7.71 -18.86 36.65
C SER A 607 8.83 -18.87 35.62
N GLU A 608 10.03 -18.43 35.99
CA GLU A 608 11.16 -18.29 35.08
C GLU A 608 11.50 -19.60 34.35
N ARG A 609 11.67 -19.48 33.03
CA ARG A 609 12.31 -20.47 32.18
C ARG A 609 13.41 -19.81 31.36
N VAL A 610 14.66 -20.18 31.63
CA VAL A 610 15.81 -19.71 30.83
C VAL A 610 15.72 -20.29 29.42
N ILE A 611 15.74 -19.40 28.42
CA ILE A 611 15.65 -19.73 26.99
C ILE A 611 17.06 -19.80 26.38
N LEU A 612 17.90 -18.79 26.67
CA LEU A 612 19.26 -18.69 26.15
C LEU A 612 20.19 -18.15 27.23
N SER A 613 21.40 -18.71 27.30
CA SER A 613 22.46 -18.27 28.20
C SER A 613 23.75 -18.06 27.39
N VAL A 614 24.32 -16.87 27.45
CA VAL A 614 25.50 -16.49 26.68
C VAL A 614 26.58 -15.94 27.62
N GLU A 615 27.77 -16.54 27.57
CA GLU A 615 28.93 -16.05 28.32
C GLU A 615 29.42 -14.72 27.74
N GLN A 616 29.65 -13.75 28.63
CA GLN A 616 30.20 -12.43 28.29
C GLN A 616 31.66 -12.37 28.75
N PRO A 617 32.63 -12.18 27.84
CA PRO A 617 34.04 -12.17 28.21
C PRO A 617 34.44 -10.94 29.02
N PHE A 618 33.72 -9.82 28.87
CA PHE A 618 33.94 -8.58 29.62
C PHE A 618 32.63 -8.02 30.18
N GLY A 619 32.74 -7.01 31.05
CA GLY A 619 31.59 -6.39 31.74
C GLY A 619 30.91 -5.26 30.96
N ASN A 620 31.19 -5.12 29.67
CA ASN A 620 30.66 -4.10 28.76
C ASN A 620 30.39 -4.72 27.38
N HIS A 621 29.67 -3.98 26.54
CA HIS A 621 29.12 -4.39 25.24
C HIS A 621 28.20 -5.61 25.34
N ASN A 622 27.27 -5.54 26.28
CA ASN A 622 26.33 -6.63 26.51
C ASN A 622 25.11 -6.60 25.59
N GLY A 623 24.90 -5.51 24.82
CA GLY A 623 23.69 -5.29 24.02
C GLY A 623 22.44 -5.33 24.90
N GLY A 624 21.50 -6.21 24.54
CA GLY A 624 20.48 -6.67 25.48
C GLY A 624 19.05 -6.25 25.18
N GLN A 625 18.76 -5.60 24.05
CA GLN A 625 17.37 -5.42 23.64
C GLN A 625 16.74 -6.73 23.16
N LEU A 626 15.50 -6.95 23.59
CA LEU A 626 14.57 -7.93 23.06
C LEU A 626 13.42 -7.21 22.36
N GLN A 627 13.00 -7.70 21.20
CA GLN A 627 11.76 -7.27 20.58
C GLN A 627 11.24 -8.36 19.65
N PHE A 628 9.92 -8.53 19.57
CA PHE A 628 9.33 -9.38 18.55
C PHE A 628 9.26 -8.65 17.22
N GLY A 629 9.69 -9.34 16.15
CA GLY A 629 9.53 -8.86 14.79
C GLY A 629 8.08 -8.99 14.30
N PRO A 630 7.74 -8.36 13.16
CA PRO A 630 6.43 -8.52 12.52
C PRO A 630 6.17 -9.95 12.03
N ASP A 631 7.21 -10.77 11.95
CA ASP A 631 7.18 -12.20 11.63
C ASP A 631 6.89 -13.10 12.83
N GLY A 632 6.72 -12.53 14.03
CA GLY A 632 6.44 -13.26 15.26
C GLY A 632 7.67 -13.87 15.95
N MET A 633 8.87 -13.63 15.43
CA MET A 633 10.12 -14.17 16.00
C MET A 633 10.71 -13.23 17.05
N LEU A 634 11.44 -13.79 18.02
CA LEU A 634 12.13 -13.01 19.04
C LEU A 634 13.52 -12.60 18.52
N TYR A 635 13.75 -11.29 18.40
CA TYR A 635 15.04 -10.72 18.05
C TYR A 635 15.82 -10.31 19.30
N ILE A 636 17.12 -10.58 19.29
CA ILE A 636 18.00 -10.41 20.46
C ILE A 636 19.29 -9.71 20.04
N GLY A 637 19.52 -8.48 20.53
CA GLY A 637 20.75 -7.75 20.27
C GLY A 637 21.89 -8.20 21.19
N MET A 638 23.02 -8.62 20.62
CA MET A 638 24.21 -9.04 21.34
C MET A 638 25.42 -8.21 20.90
N GLY A 639 26.06 -7.50 21.83
CA GLY A 639 27.35 -6.86 21.55
C GLY A 639 28.48 -7.88 21.38
N ASP A 640 29.66 -7.40 20.97
CA ASP A 640 30.87 -8.19 20.75
C ASP A 640 31.44 -8.82 22.04
N GLY A 641 30.85 -8.48 23.19
CA GLY A 641 31.22 -8.98 24.50
C GLY A 641 32.30 -8.17 25.21
N GLY A 642 32.75 -7.06 24.62
CA GLY A 642 33.43 -5.98 25.31
C GLY A 642 34.92 -5.83 25.04
N SER A 643 35.54 -5.00 25.88
CA SER A 643 36.89 -4.43 25.66
C SER A 643 36.97 -3.54 24.40
N GLY A 644 38.04 -2.75 24.30
CA GLY A 644 38.27 -1.91 23.13
C GLY A 644 38.80 -2.71 21.94
N GLY A 645 38.21 -2.48 20.76
CA GLY A 645 38.71 -3.00 19.47
C GLY A 645 38.42 -4.48 19.20
N ASP A 646 37.47 -5.07 19.92
CA ASP A 646 37.07 -6.49 19.76
C ASP A 646 38.25 -7.46 19.73
N PRO A 647 38.97 -7.62 20.86
CA PRO A 647 40.20 -8.43 20.92
C PRO A 647 39.96 -9.92 20.67
N LEU A 648 38.71 -10.38 20.72
CA LEU A 648 38.32 -11.76 20.44
C LEU A 648 37.73 -11.95 19.03
N GLY A 649 37.60 -10.86 18.26
CA GLY A 649 37.14 -10.88 16.88
C GLY A 649 35.71 -11.39 16.73
N HIS A 650 34.84 -11.14 17.72
CA HIS A 650 33.47 -11.62 17.72
C HIS A 650 32.59 -10.94 16.66
N GLY A 651 32.82 -9.66 16.35
CA GLY A 651 32.02 -8.93 15.36
C GLY A 651 32.02 -9.59 13.98
N GLN A 652 33.11 -10.25 13.59
CA GLN A 652 33.23 -10.95 12.30
C GLN A 652 33.13 -12.47 12.40
N ASN A 653 32.86 -13.02 13.59
CA ASN A 653 32.92 -14.46 13.84
C ASN A 653 31.52 -15.08 13.97
N LEU A 654 31.07 -15.74 12.89
CA LEU A 654 29.79 -16.45 12.87
C LEU A 654 29.72 -17.67 13.82
N GLN A 655 30.82 -18.09 14.46
CA GLN A 655 30.82 -19.22 15.39
C GLN A 655 30.45 -18.83 16.84
N THR A 656 30.19 -17.55 17.09
CA THR A 656 29.70 -17.02 18.36
C THR A 656 28.35 -16.32 18.20
N LEU A 657 27.61 -16.16 19.29
CA LEU A 657 26.35 -15.39 19.32
C LEU A 657 26.59 -13.89 19.60
N LEU A 658 27.84 -13.51 19.86
CA LEU A 658 28.26 -12.14 20.17
C LEU A 658 28.52 -11.34 18.87
N GLY A 659 28.38 -10.02 18.94
CA GLY A 659 28.55 -9.11 17.80
C GLY A 659 27.47 -9.27 16.73
N ALA A 660 26.27 -9.68 17.14
CA ALA A 660 25.21 -10.15 16.26
C ALA A 660 23.82 -9.73 16.74
N LEU A 661 22.90 -9.64 15.78
CA LEU A 661 21.47 -9.67 16.04
C LEU A 661 20.99 -11.10 15.81
N LEU A 662 20.41 -11.72 16.84
CA LEU A 662 19.87 -13.08 16.77
C LEU A 662 18.37 -13.05 16.46
N ARG A 663 17.86 -14.14 15.89
CA ARG A 663 16.42 -14.38 15.64
C ARG A 663 16.08 -15.83 15.96
N ILE A 664 15.17 -16.03 16.91
CA ILE A 664 14.73 -17.36 17.38
C ILE A 664 13.20 -17.46 17.43
N ASP A 665 12.69 -18.69 17.29
CA ASP A 665 11.29 -19.04 17.48
C ASP A 665 11.07 -19.59 18.89
N VAL A 666 10.27 -18.89 19.69
CA VAL A 666 9.95 -19.28 21.07
C VAL A 666 8.63 -20.06 21.18
N ASP A 667 7.90 -20.25 20.07
CA ASP A 667 6.69 -21.05 19.95
C ASP A 667 6.95 -22.48 19.46
N GLY A 668 8.12 -22.71 18.85
CA GLY A 668 8.61 -24.03 18.45
C GLY A 668 8.97 -24.97 19.61
N SER A 669 9.77 -26.00 19.34
CA SER A 669 10.27 -26.90 20.38
C SER A 669 11.13 -26.18 21.42
N LEU A 670 10.92 -26.56 22.68
CA LEU A 670 11.59 -25.94 23.82
C LEU A 670 13.08 -26.32 23.88
N PRO A 671 13.98 -25.41 24.28
CA PRO A 671 13.70 -24.07 24.82
C PRO A 671 13.37 -23.00 23.75
N TYR A 672 13.81 -23.21 22.51
CA TYR A 672 13.46 -22.43 21.31
C TYR A 672 13.84 -23.24 20.06
N GLU A 673 13.28 -22.86 18.92
CA GLU A 673 13.71 -23.31 17.60
C GLU A 673 14.44 -22.21 16.84
N VAL A 674 15.26 -22.61 15.88
CA VAL A 674 15.88 -21.70 14.93
C VAL A 674 15.06 -21.73 13.66
N PRO A 675 14.51 -20.59 13.21
CA PRO A 675 13.76 -20.55 11.96
C PRO A 675 14.59 -21.05 10.78
N ASP A 676 14.00 -21.90 9.92
CA ASP A 676 14.68 -22.47 8.76
C ASP A 676 15.16 -21.41 7.75
N ASP A 677 14.47 -20.27 7.72
CA ASP A 677 14.80 -19.11 6.91
C ASP A 677 15.84 -18.18 7.56
N ASN A 678 16.48 -18.55 8.68
CA ASN A 678 17.65 -17.83 9.13
C ASN A 678 18.82 -17.96 8.11
N PRO A 679 19.62 -16.90 7.90
CA PRO A 679 20.59 -16.84 6.80
C PRO A 679 21.77 -17.82 6.93
N PHE A 680 22.07 -18.30 8.14
CA PHE A 680 23.27 -19.10 8.41
C PHE A 680 22.99 -20.57 8.79
N THR A 681 21.76 -21.06 8.64
CA THR A 681 21.37 -22.44 8.97
C THR A 681 22.14 -23.50 8.18
N ALA A 682 22.51 -23.19 6.94
CA ALA A 682 23.26 -24.07 6.05
C ALA A 682 24.78 -23.82 6.05
N VAL A 683 25.28 -22.87 6.84
CA VAL A 683 26.70 -22.51 6.88
C VAL A 683 27.41 -23.32 7.96
N GLU A 684 28.32 -24.21 7.55
CA GLU A 684 29.03 -25.09 8.47
C GLU A 684 29.81 -24.27 9.53
N GLY A 685 29.57 -24.59 10.80
CA GLY A 685 30.21 -23.94 11.94
C GLY A 685 29.60 -22.61 12.37
N ALA A 686 28.72 -22.00 11.57
CA ALA A 686 28.00 -20.80 11.98
C ALA A 686 26.94 -21.12 13.04
N LYS A 687 26.66 -20.15 13.91
CA LYS A 687 25.51 -20.20 14.82
C LYS A 687 24.25 -19.91 14.01
N PRO A 688 23.31 -20.87 13.91
CA PRO A 688 22.15 -20.72 13.04
C PRO A 688 21.17 -19.65 13.56
N GLU A 689 21.26 -19.25 14.83
CA GLU A 689 20.47 -18.16 15.43
C GLU A 689 20.77 -16.77 14.84
N ILE A 690 21.93 -16.59 14.20
CA ILE A 690 22.36 -15.28 13.70
C ILE A 690 21.42 -14.80 12.57
N TRP A 691 20.87 -13.61 12.72
CA TRP A 691 20.13 -12.90 11.66
C TRP A 691 21.01 -11.92 10.90
N ALA A 692 21.85 -11.17 11.61
CA ALA A 692 22.83 -10.24 11.06
C ALA A 692 24.02 -10.15 12.03
N TYR A 693 25.18 -9.74 11.56
CA TYR A 693 26.42 -9.71 12.34
C TYR A 693 27.28 -8.50 11.97
N GLY A 694 28.41 -8.32 12.65
CA GLY A 694 29.27 -7.16 12.43
C GLY A 694 28.88 -5.95 13.27
N PHE A 695 28.30 -6.18 14.46
CA PHE A 695 27.95 -5.12 15.40
C PHE A 695 28.93 -5.08 16.58
N ARG A 696 29.12 -3.88 17.15
CA ARG A 696 29.96 -3.67 18.34
C ARG A 696 29.15 -3.79 19.62
N ASN A 697 28.13 -2.97 19.78
CA ASN A 697 27.23 -2.94 20.92
C ASN A 697 25.85 -2.39 20.50
N PRO A 698 25.00 -3.23 19.87
CA PRO A 698 23.67 -2.84 19.42
C PRO A 698 22.77 -2.57 20.64
N TRP A 699 22.67 -1.30 21.05
CA TRP A 699 22.05 -0.92 22.33
C TRP A 699 20.52 -0.91 22.24
N ARG A 700 19.96 -0.17 21.26
CA ARG A 700 18.54 -0.25 20.92
C ARG A 700 18.29 -0.40 19.43
N PHE A 701 17.26 -1.17 19.12
CA PHE A 701 16.66 -1.32 17.82
C PHE A 701 15.14 -1.22 17.88
N SER A 702 14.51 -0.95 16.76
CA SER A 702 13.05 -0.94 16.64
C SER A 702 12.61 -1.37 15.25
N PHE A 703 11.48 -2.09 15.19
CA PHE A 703 10.79 -2.35 13.94
C PHE A 703 9.87 -1.17 13.61
N ASP A 704 9.90 -0.71 12.36
CA ASP A 704 8.84 0.16 11.86
C ASP A 704 7.51 -0.61 11.85
N ARG A 705 6.51 -0.06 12.56
CA ARG A 705 5.16 -0.64 12.61
C ARG A 705 4.47 -0.69 11.25
N LEU A 706 4.90 0.14 10.29
CA LEU A 706 4.29 0.20 8.97
C LEU A 706 4.84 -0.85 8.01
N ASP A 707 6.17 -0.91 7.85
CA ASP A 707 6.80 -1.75 6.83
C ASP A 707 7.77 -2.81 7.36
N GLY A 708 7.94 -2.90 8.69
CA GLY A 708 8.74 -3.94 9.33
C GLY A 708 10.25 -3.76 9.19
N ARG A 709 10.74 -2.64 8.64
CA ARG A 709 12.19 -2.37 8.62
C ARG A 709 12.74 -2.25 10.04
N LEU A 710 13.90 -2.84 10.26
CA LEU A 710 14.56 -2.85 11.56
C LEU A 710 15.63 -1.75 11.58
N PHE A 711 15.43 -0.73 12.41
CA PHE A 711 16.41 0.32 12.67
C PHE A 711 17.20 -0.03 13.92
N LEU A 712 18.52 0.11 13.88
CA LEU A 712 19.40 -0.26 14.99
C LEU A 712 20.41 0.87 15.25
N GLY A 713 20.60 1.25 16.51
CA GLY A 713 21.70 2.12 16.94
C GLY A 713 22.84 1.27 17.51
N ASP A 714 24.03 1.37 16.91
CA ASP A 714 25.23 0.65 17.34
C ASP A 714 26.27 1.60 17.96
N VAL A 715 26.70 1.30 19.18
CA VAL A 715 27.65 2.15 19.92
C VAL A 715 29.06 1.91 19.43
N GLY A 716 29.66 2.93 18.84
CA GLY A 716 31.00 2.85 18.26
C GLY A 716 32.15 2.90 19.27
N GLN A 717 33.37 2.71 18.78
CA GLN A 717 34.58 2.51 19.58
C GLN A 717 35.21 3.81 20.08
N SER A 718 35.59 4.70 19.17
CA SER A 718 36.39 5.90 19.44
C SER A 718 36.03 7.07 18.54
N SER A 719 35.51 6.84 17.34
CA SER A 719 35.40 7.83 16.27
C SER A 719 33.98 8.18 15.92
N LEU A 720 33.13 7.17 15.65
CA LEU A 720 31.81 7.34 15.06
C LEU A 720 30.78 6.52 15.82
N GLU A 721 29.61 7.10 16.03
CA GLU A 721 28.37 6.38 16.37
C GLU A 721 27.54 6.17 15.09
N GLU A 722 26.68 5.15 15.07
CA GLU A 722 25.94 4.81 13.85
C GLU A 722 24.49 4.34 14.04
N VAL A 723 23.69 4.56 13.00
CA VAL A 723 22.35 3.99 12.84
C VAL A 723 22.31 3.16 11.55
N ASP A 724 21.80 1.94 11.65
CA ASP A 724 21.66 0.99 10.56
C ASP A 724 20.20 0.67 10.26
N ILE A 725 19.94 0.28 9.01
CA ILE A 725 18.77 -0.53 8.65
C ILE A 725 19.23 -1.98 8.51
N VAL A 726 18.78 -2.84 9.41
CA VAL A 726 19.23 -4.22 9.50
C VAL A 726 18.53 -5.09 8.46
N THR A 727 19.31 -5.82 7.66
CA THR A 727 18.81 -6.75 6.63
C THR A 727 19.34 -8.16 6.86
N ARG A 728 18.60 -9.15 6.36
CA ARG A 728 18.89 -10.57 6.54
C ARG A 728 20.29 -10.93 6.04
N GLY A 729 21.13 -11.47 6.93
CA GLY A 729 22.45 -12.01 6.63
C GLY A 729 23.54 -10.96 6.38
N ALA A 730 23.22 -9.66 6.51
CA ALA A 730 24.17 -8.59 6.27
C ALA A 730 25.25 -8.51 7.37
N ASN A 731 26.42 -8.04 6.95
CA ASN A 731 27.58 -7.77 7.79
C ASN A 731 27.76 -6.26 7.97
N TYR A 732 27.64 -5.75 9.19
CA TYR A 732 27.75 -4.32 9.52
C TYR A 732 29.19 -3.88 9.80
N GLY A 733 30.14 -4.78 9.58
CA GLY A 733 31.54 -4.42 9.40
C GLY A 733 32.37 -4.35 10.66
N TRP A 734 31.81 -4.29 11.88
CA TRP A 734 32.64 -4.29 13.10
C TRP A 734 33.40 -5.63 13.25
N ASN A 735 34.72 -5.66 13.49
CA ASN A 735 35.64 -4.56 13.74
C ASN A 735 36.53 -4.16 12.54
N THR A 736 36.17 -4.54 11.32
CA THR A 736 36.80 -4.07 10.07
C THR A 736 36.50 -2.59 9.81
N MET A 737 35.28 -2.16 10.16
CA MET A 737 34.82 -0.78 10.08
C MET A 737 34.29 -0.30 11.44
N GLU A 738 34.35 1.02 11.64
CA GLU A 738 33.65 1.76 12.69
C GLU A 738 32.86 2.87 11.98
N GLY A 739 31.54 2.74 11.87
CA GLY A 739 30.79 3.64 11.00
C GLY A 739 31.22 3.46 9.54
N THR A 740 31.43 4.59 8.87
CA THR A 740 31.95 4.62 7.50
C THR A 740 33.48 4.60 7.41
N ASN A 741 34.18 4.44 8.53
CA ASN A 741 35.65 4.47 8.57
C ASN A 741 36.22 3.06 8.76
N CYS A 742 37.37 2.79 8.16
CA CYS A 742 38.14 1.59 8.51
C CYS A 742 38.57 1.62 9.98
N TYR A 743 38.59 0.46 10.62
CA TYR A 743 39.11 0.30 11.97
C TYR A 743 40.27 -0.72 11.99
N PRO A 744 41.42 -0.38 12.61
CA PRO A 744 41.81 0.94 13.10
C PRO A 744 41.97 1.98 11.96
N ALA A 745 41.68 3.26 12.24
CA ALA A 745 41.61 4.35 11.24
C ALA A 745 42.86 4.59 10.38
N GLU A 746 44.03 4.10 10.80
CA GLU A 746 45.31 4.22 10.09
C GLU A 746 45.49 3.13 9.00
N GLN A 747 44.49 2.27 8.78
CA GLN A 747 44.56 1.13 7.86
C GLN A 747 43.57 1.27 6.70
N THR A 748 43.92 0.67 5.56
CA THR A 748 42.96 0.38 4.49
C THR A 748 42.24 -0.91 4.80
N CYS A 749 40.92 -0.90 4.77
CA CYS A 749 40.06 -2.07 4.96
C CYS A 749 39.32 -2.41 3.66
N ASP A 750 38.94 -3.68 3.51
CA ASP A 750 38.06 -4.11 2.43
C ASP A 750 36.60 -3.91 2.87
N THR A 751 35.84 -3.15 2.08
CA THR A 751 34.42 -2.89 2.34
C THR A 751 33.50 -3.77 1.51
N SER A 752 34.05 -4.70 0.73
CA SER A 752 33.30 -5.60 -0.13
C SER A 752 32.36 -6.49 0.71
N GLY A 753 31.05 -6.38 0.45
CA GLY A 753 30.04 -7.17 1.15
C GLY A 753 29.64 -6.64 2.53
N LEU A 754 30.13 -5.47 2.94
CA LEU A 754 29.70 -4.80 4.17
C LEU A 754 28.49 -3.90 3.89
N ALA A 755 27.52 -3.91 4.80
CA ALA A 755 26.42 -2.97 4.84
C ALA A 755 26.87 -1.71 5.59
N LEU A 756 26.67 -0.54 4.99
CA LEU A 756 27.04 0.74 5.59
C LEU A 756 25.86 1.37 6.33
N PRO A 757 26.13 2.13 7.40
CA PRO A 757 25.09 2.80 8.17
C PRO A 757 24.38 3.89 7.38
N ILE A 758 23.10 4.10 7.70
CA ILE A 758 22.30 5.18 7.12
C ILE A 758 22.57 6.54 7.76
N ALA A 759 23.20 6.55 8.94
CA ALA A 759 23.65 7.78 9.59
C ALA A 759 24.85 7.51 10.48
N VAL A 760 25.81 8.44 10.47
CA VAL A 760 26.96 8.44 11.39
C VAL A 760 27.15 9.83 12.00
N TYR A 761 27.74 9.88 13.20
CA TYR A 761 28.22 11.13 13.79
C TYR A 761 29.42 10.92 14.69
N GLY A 762 30.29 11.93 14.76
CA GLY A 762 31.54 11.84 15.50
C GLY A 762 31.44 12.28 16.96
N ARG A 763 32.56 12.13 17.68
CA ARG A 763 32.68 12.50 19.10
C ARG A 763 32.47 13.98 19.43
N SER A 764 32.51 14.87 18.44
CA SER A 764 32.14 16.28 18.62
C SER A 764 30.62 16.48 18.78
N GLU A 765 29.83 15.48 18.41
CA GLU A 765 28.37 15.53 18.44
C GLU A 765 27.75 14.60 19.49
N GLY A 766 28.34 13.43 19.75
CA GLY A 766 27.87 12.54 20.80
C GLY A 766 28.92 11.58 21.33
N VAL A 767 28.50 10.70 22.24
CA VAL A 767 29.37 9.88 23.10
C VAL A 767 28.93 8.42 23.12
N SER A 768 27.64 8.14 22.96
CA SER A 768 27.10 6.78 22.98
C SER A 768 25.69 6.87 22.42
N ILE A 769 25.50 6.40 21.19
CA ILE A 769 24.17 6.39 20.59
C ILE A 769 23.24 5.49 21.39
N THR A 770 22.00 5.94 21.55
CA THR A 770 20.97 5.18 22.24
C THR A 770 20.12 4.38 21.27
N GLY A 771 20.01 4.79 20.00
CA GLY A 771 18.98 4.32 19.08
C GLY A 771 17.65 5.06 19.28
N GLY A 772 16.58 4.59 18.64
CA GLY A 772 15.35 5.36 18.50
C GLY A 772 14.20 4.58 17.86
N TYR A 773 13.17 5.33 17.44
CA TYR A 773 11.97 4.79 16.81
C TYR A 773 11.58 5.64 15.60
N LEU A 774 11.05 4.98 14.57
CA LEU A 774 10.34 5.66 13.50
C LEU A 774 8.96 6.04 14.04
N TYR A 775 8.67 7.34 14.10
CA TYR A 775 7.43 7.80 14.75
C TYR A 775 6.21 7.43 13.89
N ARG A 776 5.28 6.67 14.52
CA ARG A 776 4.00 6.23 13.92
C ARG A 776 2.76 6.67 14.71
N GLY A 777 2.96 7.50 15.73
CA GLY A 777 1.88 8.17 16.46
C GLY A 777 1.14 9.19 15.60
N THR A 778 0.02 9.69 16.10
CA THR A 778 -0.85 10.64 15.37
C THR A 778 -0.85 12.04 15.97
N SER A 779 -0.33 12.19 17.19
CA SER A 779 -0.36 13.45 17.93
C SER A 779 0.63 14.49 17.38
N ILE A 780 1.72 14.05 16.74
CA ILE A 780 2.78 14.91 16.19
C ILE A 780 2.96 14.63 14.70
N ARG A 781 2.06 15.18 13.87
CA ARG A 781 2.01 14.92 12.43
C ARG A 781 3.35 15.14 11.72
N ASP A 782 4.08 16.20 12.07
CA ASP A 782 5.36 16.57 11.44
C ASP A 782 6.51 15.59 11.75
N LEU A 783 6.31 14.70 12.73
CA LEU A 783 7.27 13.68 13.11
C LEU A 783 6.98 12.33 12.41
N TYR A 784 5.78 12.14 11.83
CA TYR A 784 5.37 10.89 11.19
C TYR A 784 6.34 10.44 10.10
N GLY A 785 6.82 9.20 10.22
CA GLY A 785 7.77 8.60 9.27
C GLY A 785 9.21 9.09 9.38
N LYS A 786 9.55 9.80 10.46
CA LYS A 786 10.92 10.20 10.76
C LYS A 786 11.45 9.39 11.95
N TYR A 787 12.74 9.05 11.91
CA TYR A 787 13.39 8.28 12.97
C TYR A 787 13.94 9.23 14.01
N LEU A 788 13.34 9.25 15.20
CA LEU A 788 13.78 10.05 16.33
C LEU A 788 14.71 9.20 17.19
N PHE A 789 15.94 9.65 17.38
CA PHE A 789 16.95 8.93 18.16
C PHE A 789 17.78 9.90 18.99
N GLY A 790 18.57 9.37 19.91
CA GLY A 790 19.35 10.19 20.83
C GLY A 790 20.70 9.60 21.19
N ASP A 791 21.45 10.38 21.95
CA ASP A 791 22.75 10.03 22.48
C ASP A 791 22.74 10.18 24.01
N PHE A 792 23.18 9.12 24.71
CA PHE A 792 23.16 9.07 26.17
C PHE A 792 24.03 10.16 26.81
N GLY A 793 25.25 10.35 26.30
CA GLY A 793 26.25 11.21 26.94
C GLY A 793 26.13 12.68 26.56
N SER A 794 25.85 12.99 25.29
CA SER A 794 25.64 14.38 24.85
C SER A 794 24.23 14.88 25.08
N GLN A 795 23.30 13.97 25.40
CA GLN A 795 21.88 14.27 25.68
C GLN A 795 21.16 14.89 24.48
N ARG A 796 21.77 14.79 23.29
CA ARG A 796 21.22 15.32 22.04
C ARG A 796 20.18 14.37 21.48
N VAL A 797 19.14 14.96 20.91
CA VAL A 797 18.13 14.29 20.12
C VAL A 797 18.34 14.68 18.67
N PHE A 798 18.27 13.69 17.80
CA PHE A 798 18.47 13.79 16.36
C PHE A 798 17.26 13.22 15.63
N LEU A 799 17.14 13.61 14.36
CA LEU A 799 16.09 13.18 13.46
C LEU A 799 16.72 12.62 12.19
N LEU A 800 16.28 11.43 11.75
CA LEU A 800 16.50 11.00 10.38
C LEU A 800 15.21 11.17 9.57
N SER A 801 15.30 11.95 8.50
CA SER A 801 14.22 12.12 7.52
C SER A 801 14.56 11.36 6.24
N PRO A 802 13.63 10.56 5.69
CA PRO A 802 13.87 9.89 4.41
C PRO A 802 13.92 10.93 3.27
N LEU A 803 14.86 10.76 2.34
CA LEU A 803 15.01 11.64 1.16
C LEU A 803 14.34 11.10 -0.11
N GLY A 804 13.63 9.98 -0.02
CA GLY A 804 12.88 9.37 -1.13
C GLY A 804 13.69 8.48 -2.08
N ASN A 805 15.03 8.53 -2.04
CA ASN A 805 15.93 7.72 -2.87
C ASN A 805 16.69 6.64 -2.09
N GLY A 806 16.15 6.22 -0.94
CA GLY A 806 16.82 5.32 0.00
C GLY A 806 17.86 5.98 0.91
N MET A 807 18.21 7.25 0.68
CA MET A 807 19.06 8.01 1.59
C MET A 807 18.28 8.65 2.73
N TRP A 808 18.99 8.96 3.81
CA TRP A 808 18.47 9.59 5.01
C TRP A 808 19.23 10.87 5.32
N GLN A 809 18.51 11.93 5.63
CA GLN A 809 19.08 13.17 6.14
C GLN A 809 19.06 13.14 7.67
N ARG A 810 20.22 13.34 8.29
CA ARG A 810 20.36 13.52 9.74
C ARG A 810 20.36 14.99 10.10
N ASP A 811 19.49 15.37 11.02
CA ASP A 811 19.44 16.70 11.59
C ASP A 811 19.55 16.65 13.12
N PHE A 812 20.30 17.60 13.70
CA PHE A 812 20.25 17.86 15.14
C PHE A 812 18.95 18.59 15.47
N LEU A 813 18.20 18.07 16.44
CA LEU A 813 16.92 18.64 16.85
C LEU A 813 17.11 19.59 18.05
N PHE A 814 17.47 19.03 19.20
CA PHE A 814 17.69 19.78 20.44
C PHE A 814 18.50 18.95 21.46
N SER A 815 18.98 19.60 22.51
CA SER A 815 19.53 18.92 23.69
C SER A 815 18.42 18.74 24.72
N SER A 816 18.15 17.50 25.10
CA SER A 816 17.07 17.15 26.04
C SER A 816 17.36 17.60 27.47
N GLY A 817 18.64 17.67 27.86
CA GLY A 817 19.07 17.87 29.25
C GLY A 817 18.98 16.61 30.12
N PHE A 818 18.66 15.46 29.52
CA PHE A 818 18.45 14.18 30.21
C PHE A 818 19.43 13.12 29.68
N ALA A 819 19.84 12.18 30.54
CA ALA A 819 20.70 11.08 30.13
C ALA A 819 19.82 10.01 29.44
N ILE A 820 19.72 10.09 28.11
CA ILE A 820 18.78 9.31 27.31
C ILE A 820 19.22 7.83 27.28
N SER A 821 18.71 7.00 28.20
CA SER A 821 19.03 5.57 28.25
C SER A 821 18.24 4.75 27.24
N SER A 822 17.05 5.22 26.85
CA SER A 822 16.23 4.59 25.83
C SER A 822 15.17 5.53 25.29
N PHE A 823 14.58 5.11 24.17
CA PHE A 823 13.24 5.51 23.75
C PHE A 823 12.28 4.32 23.94
N GLY A 824 10.99 4.59 23.83
CA GLY A 824 9.95 3.56 23.67
C GLY A 824 8.65 4.18 23.18
N GLU A 825 7.67 3.34 22.88
CA GLU A 825 6.36 3.77 22.38
C GLU A 825 5.21 3.18 23.18
N ASP A 826 4.06 3.87 23.18
CA ASP A 826 2.79 3.31 23.63
C ASP A 826 2.04 2.58 22.50
N GLU A 827 0.91 1.95 22.82
CA GLU A 827 0.10 1.19 21.83
C GLU A 827 -0.40 2.06 20.68
N ALA A 828 -0.48 3.39 20.87
CA ALA A 828 -0.87 4.36 19.86
C ALA A 828 0.31 4.86 19.01
N GLY A 829 1.55 4.41 19.29
CA GLY A 829 2.76 4.83 18.58
C GLY A 829 3.32 6.18 19.04
N GLU A 830 2.86 6.70 20.18
CA GLU A 830 3.42 7.93 20.76
C GLU A 830 4.73 7.62 21.50
N LEU A 831 5.72 8.48 21.35
CA LEU A 831 7.07 8.20 21.84
C LEU A 831 7.33 8.76 23.23
N TYR A 832 8.20 8.06 23.94
CA TYR A 832 8.70 8.39 25.25
C TYR A 832 10.23 8.37 25.26
N ILE A 833 10.83 9.32 25.98
CA ILE A 833 12.25 9.35 26.32
C ILE A 833 12.42 8.84 27.74
N VAL A 834 13.34 7.90 27.93
CA VAL A 834 13.73 7.37 29.23
C VAL A 834 14.99 8.10 29.70
N ASP A 835 14.87 8.86 30.79
CA ASP A 835 16.00 9.49 31.48
C ASP A 835 16.52 8.52 32.54
N TYR A 836 17.79 8.14 32.41
CA TYR A 836 18.48 7.27 33.36
C TYR A 836 18.43 7.78 34.81
N ASN A 837 18.21 9.09 35.02
CA ASN A 837 18.07 9.69 36.35
C ASN A 837 16.66 9.55 36.97
N GLY A 838 15.78 8.75 36.37
CA GLY A 838 14.55 8.30 37.01
C GLY A 838 13.27 8.97 36.51
N ARG A 839 13.28 9.51 35.28
CA ARG A 839 12.10 10.09 34.63
C ARG A 839 11.73 9.36 33.35
N LEU A 840 10.45 9.35 33.07
CA LEU A 840 9.87 9.00 31.78
C LEU A 840 9.18 10.24 31.21
N LEU A 841 9.57 10.66 30.01
CA LEU A 841 9.14 11.90 29.39
C LEU A 841 8.35 11.56 28.12
N LYS A 842 7.12 12.04 27.99
CA LYS A 842 6.35 11.93 26.73
C LYS A 842 6.83 13.00 25.75
N VAL A 843 7.09 12.59 24.51
CA VAL A 843 7.38 13.53 23.41
C VAL A 843 6.04 14.13 22.96
N THR A 844 5.98 15.46 22.89
CA THR A 844 4.78 16.20 22.44
C THR A 844 5.15 17.23 21.39
N SER A 845 4.17 17.75 20.65
CA SER A 845 4.37 18.97 19.85
C SER A 845 4.76 20.13 20.78
N GLY A 846 5.74 20.93 20.37
CA GLY A 846 6.28 22.05 21.15
C GLY A 846 5.72 23.41 20.80
#